data_AF-A0A557QLQ8-F1
#
_entry.id   AF-A0A557QLQ8-F1
#
_cell.length_a   1.000
_cell.length_b   1.000
_cell.length_c   1.000
_cell.angle_alpha   90.00
_cell.angle_beta   90.00
_cell.angle_gamma   90.00
#
_symmetry.space_group_name_H-M   'P 1'
#
loop_
_entity.id
_entity.type
_entity.pdbx_description
1 polymer ?
#
loop_
_entity_poly.entity_id
_entity_poly.type
_entity_poly.pdbx_seq_one_letter_code
_entity_poly.pdbx_strand_id
1 'polypeptide(L)'
;MTWSAPVIGAPTNGGSGGGDLTLFEPAGSQANDLLIAEISHPGPGAFTAPAGWAQLNGVIGANTAQASLSWWWIKRGASAPGLLFTRTGGSSATGHVLRYRPSTGDFTFSDSVAVASNTVSTTHTLPTGLTTPVAGALVIGAHALAAARATVSFAATDPSGASGATDLATDPTAGQWIERLDYQRSAALSYAMAEADAIRASAGSTGDMVVTLNISAAAALGMAVFYEGSGGSGDTITLDEQPVRVYEGSSGSSVVTVGGSHTGATDTLEVRIRDVLLNVIVDWQTLQASSAAGAFSGPVTVPKGGLYFADVRKANDVTTTDSQAVLWGVGYVIGGFGQSHMGNLITLGTGTPDSRAFIHNGSAWAAIPSTGEGQNALATQLVAYADAPVALILTGLGGTALASWWSAGKTTNYTDWEAKVTAAGQGLSGFIWFQGDADAVGATARATYKSGMDAMFAQLRSDYGASLPIAIGVLGGKSGGTDAPWEAIRDAHIEATTEANNYAAITLDAEHQVDGQHFTAAGSAVIGQRIARALAHGLGDVATSGGPTISGASLVNTTTVDVTLTAAGGTDIAPATGITGFQVLDDGTPVTISSAVRQAASTVRLALASPIAGTPTVRYGYGAFPDMSGAVLDNSTLPLPMQSTDADVAVAVVVRDVVLSIIDRVGGAPAASVTGLRWAFFDQPLPENFTTPTAVGTGASTDGSGNITLSVVGTALTDGQIGFLVLSDTDGTLADCASFAAPVQVSG
;
A
#
# COMPACT_ATOMS: atom_id res chain seq x y z
N MET A 1 -49.18 28.43 -11.56
CA MET A 1 -48.53 27.26 -12.18
C MET A 1 -49.56 26.64 -13.09
N THR A 2 -49.32 26.69 -14.40
CA THR A 2 -50.30 26.33 -15.43
C THR A 2 -49.65 25.45 -16.47
N TRP A 3 -50.03 24.19 -16.48
CA TRP A 3 -49.68 23.27 -17.54
C TRP A 3 -50.54 23.58 -18.75
N SER A 4 -49.99 23.47 -19.97
CA SER A 4 -50.82 23.56 -21.17
C SER A 4 -51.60 22.26 -21.39
N ALA A 5 -52.74 22.34 -22.06
CA ALA A 5 -53.53 21.21 -22.55
C ALA A 5 -52.63 20.17 -23.23
N PRO A 6 -52.74 18.88 -22.88
CA PRO A 6 -51.84 17.86 -23.41
C PRO A 6 -52.06 17.63 -24.90
N VAL A 7 -50.96 17.33 -25.61
CA VAL A 7 -51.03 16.86 -27.01
C VAL A 7 -50.77 15.37 -27.00
N ILE A 8 -51.63 14.61 -27.68
CA ILE A 8 -51.56 13.15 -27.71
C ILE A 8 -50.94 12.68 -29.04
N GLY A 9 -49.99 11.75 -28.96
CA GLY A 9 -49.42 11.04 -30.10
C GLY A 9 -50.42 10.04 -30.69
N ALA A 10 -50.20 9.66 -31.95
CA ALA A 10 -51.04 8.65 -32.60
C ALA A 10 -50.99 7.31 -31.83
N PRO A 11 -52.11 6.57 -31.72
CA PRO A 11 -52.12 5.23 -31.12
C PRO A 11 -51.19 4.29 -31.87
N THR A 12 -50.37 3.53 -31.15
CA THR A 12 -49.71 2.35 -31.70
C THR A 12 -50.43 1.09 -31.22
N ASN A 13 -50.56 0.13 -32.13
CA ASN A 13 -51.32 -1.10 -31.92
C ASN A 13 -50.48 -2.32 -32.27
N GLY A 14 -50.09 -3.11 -31.27
CA GLY A 14 -49.37 -4.37 -31.46
C GLY A 14 -50.29 -5.50 -31.93
N GLY A 15 -49.84 -6.31 -32.89
CA GLY A 15 -50.51 -7.54 -33.31
C GLY A 15 -50.33 -8.68 -32.30
N SER A 16 -51.20 -9.69 -32.33
CA SER A 16 -51.02 -10.93 -31.55
C SER A 16 -49.77 -11.66 -32.08
N GLY A 17 -48.65 -11.58 -31.35
CA GLY A 17 -47.39 -12.25 -31.70
C GLY A 17 -46.16 -11.34 -31.87
N GLY A 18 -46.30 -10.01 -31.78
CA GLY A 18 -45.18 -9.06 -31.78
C GLY A 18 -44.94 -8.51 -30.37
N GLY A 19 -43.71 -8.66 -29.88
CA GLY A 19 -43.29 -8.15 -28.57
C GLY A 19 -43.33 -6.63 -28.54
N ASP A 20 -42.59 -5.99 -29.43
CA ASP A 20 -42.27 -4.57 -29.29
C ASP A 20 -43.38 -3.64 -29.79
N LEU A 21 -43.41 -2.43 -29.23
CA LEU A 21 -44.34 -1.36 -29.56
C LEU A 21 -43.56 -0.06 -29.76
N THR A 22 -43.54 0.44 -31.00
CA THR A 22 -42.96 1.76 -31.30
C THR A 22 -44.03 2.84 -31.19
N LEU A 23 -43.93 3.68 -30.17
CA LEU A 23 -44.87 4.80 -29.97
C LEU A 23 -44.49 6.01 -30.83
N PHE A 24 -45.41 6.97 -30.94
CA PHE A 24 -45.20 8.22 -31.68
C PHE A 24 -45.07 9.39 -30.72
N GLU A 25 -44.04 10.23 -30.95
CA GLU A 25 -43.90 11.50 -30.22
C GLU A 25 -45.06 12.44 -30.59
N PRO A 26 -45.69 13.11 -29.61
CA PRO A 26 -46.71 14.11 -29.89
C PRO A 26 -46.16 15.27 -30.73
N ALA A 27 -46.97 15.77 -31.66
CA ALA A 27 -46.55 16.86 -32.55
C ALA A 27 -46.21 18.14 -31.76
N GLY A 28 -45.14 18.84 -32.16
CA GLY A 28 -44.73 20.09 -31.54
C GLY A 28 -44.09 19.95 -30.15
N SER A 29 -43.65 18.75 -29.79
CA SER A 29 -42.84 18.50 -28.59
C SER A 29 -41.49 19.23 -28.65
N GLN A 30 -41.05 19.75 -27.50
CA GLN A 30 -39.88 20.61 -27.34
C GLN A 30 -39.10 20.22 -26.07
N ALA A 31 -37.89 20.75 -25.94
CA ALA A 31 -37.09 20.57 -24.73
C ALA A 31 -37.88 21.03 -23.48
N ASN A 32 -37.77 20.26 -22.40
CA ASN A 32 -38.45 20.42 -21.11
C ASN A 32 -39.95 20.12 -21.09
N ASP A 33 -40.53 19.61 -22.18
CA ASP A 33 -41.86 19.01 -22.11
C ASP A 33 -41.82 17.73 -21.25
N LEU A 34 -42.89 17.48 -20.49
CA LEU A 34 -43.14 16.19 -19.85
C LEU A 34 -43.80 15.27 -20.87
N LEU A 35 -43.18 14.14 -21.17
CA LEU A 35 -43.83 13.07 -21.93
C LEU A 35 -44.24 11.94 -21.00
N ILE A 36 -45.49 11.48 -21.12
CA ILE A 36 -46.03 10.28 -20.45
C ILE A 36 -46.29 9.23 -21.52
N ALA A 37 -45.71 8.05 -21.38
CA ALA A 37 -46.02 6.90 -22.22
C ALA A 37 -46.90 5.94 -21.43
N GLU A 38 -48.09 5.61 -21.94
CA GLU A 38 -48.98 4.60 -21.38
C GLU A 38 -49.09 3.42 -22.36
N ILE A 39 -49.00 2.20 -21.84
CA ILE A 39 -49.24 0.95 -22.57
C ILE A 39 -50.22 0.08 -21.77
N SER A 40 -51.31 -0.31 -22.44
CA SER A 40 -52.34 -1.21 -21.92
C SER A 40 -52.34 -2.53 -22.69
N HIS A 41 -52.41 -3.64 -21.97
CA HIS A 41 -52.57 -4.98 -22.54
C HIS A 41 -53.21 -5.96 -21.55
N PRO A 42 -53.88 -7.03 -22.01
CA PRO A 42 -54.34 -8.09 -21.14
C PRO A 42 -53.22 -9.10 -20.83
N GLY A 43 -53.11 -9.50 -19.56
CA GLY A 43 -52.23 -10.57 -19.10
C GLY A 43 -50.73 -10.25 -19.06
N PRO A 44 -49.90 -11.30 -18.89
CA PRO A 44 -48.51 -11.14 -18.48
C PRO A 44 -47.63 -10.65 -19.64
N GLY A 45 -46.44 -10.15 -19.28
CA GLY A 45 -45.42 -9.68 -20.23
C GLY A 45 -45.18 -8.18 -20.08
N ALA A 46 -44.30 -7.81 -19.15
CA ALA A 46 -43.91 -6.42 -18.92
C ALA A 46 -43.13 -5.87 -20.12
N PHE A 47 -43.38 -4.61 -20.44
CA PHE A 47 -42.60 -3.86 -21.41
C PHE A 47 -41.37 -3.23 -20.74
N THR A 48 -40.28 -3.16 -21.49
CA THR A 48 -39.06 -2.44 -21.16
C THR A 48 -39.04 -1.16 -21.97
N ALA A 49 -38.88 -0.03 -21.30
CA ALA A 49 -38.76 1.27 -21.97
C ALA A 49 -37.38 1.48 -22.58
N PRO A 50 -37.27 2.28 -23.65
CA PRO A 50 -35.97 2.70 -24.18
C PRO A 50 -35.23 3.60 -23.17
N ALA A 51 -33.92 3.74 -23.35
CA ALA A 51 -33.08 4.52 -22.46
C ALA A 51 -33.59 5.96 -22.26
N GLY A 52 -33.54 6.43 -21.01
CA GLY A 52 -33.96 7.79 -20.61
C GLY A 52 -35.37 7.91 -20.04
N TRP A 53 -36.24 6.90 -20.25
CA TRP A 53 -37.57 6.88 -19.66
C TRP A 53 -37.54 6.31 -18.24
N ALA A 54 -38.20 6.99 -17.30
CA ALA A 54 -38.36 6.56 -15.92
C ALA A 54 -39.71 5.85 -15.73
N GLN A 55 -39.69 4.67 -15.11
CA GLN A 55 -40.90 3.87 -14.90
C GLN A 55 -41.76 4.44 -13.77
N LEU A 56 -43.06 4.56 -14.04
CA LEU A 56 -44.08 4.85 -13.02
C LEU A 56 -44.59 3.52 -12.44
N ASN A 57 -45.14 3.55 -11.23
CA ASN A 57 -45.71 2.37 -10.59
C ASN A 57 -46.80 1.79 -11.49
N GLY A 58 -46.57 0.61 -12.08
CA GLY A 58 -47.51 -0.07 -12.98
C GLY A 58 -48.05 -1.35 -12.37
N VAL A 59 -48.92 -2.02 -13.12
CA VAL A 59 -49.54 -3.30 -12.73
C VAL A 59 -49.42 -4.26 -13.91
N ILE A 60 -48.99 -5.49 -13.65
CA ILE A 60 -48.98 -6.56 -14.66
C ILE A 60 -49.98 -7.64 -14.25
N GLY A 61 -50.99 -7.83 -15.09
CA GLY A 61 -52.00 -8.88 -14.92
C GLY A 61 -51.38 -10.27 -15.07
N ALA A 62 -51.78 -11.21 -14.21
CA ALA A 62 -51.24 -12.57 -14.20
C ALA A 62 -51.75 -13.43 -15.38
N ASN A 63 -52.87 -13.06 -15.99
CA ASN A 63 -53.50 -13.79 -17.08
C ASN A 63 -54.31 -12.85 -17.98
N THR A 64 -54.75 -13.34 -19.15
CA THR A 64 -55.42 -12.54 -20.18
C THR A 64 -56.79 -11.99 -19.79
N ALA A 65 -57.34 -12.35 -18.64
CA ALA A 65 -58.56 -11.74 -18.09
C ALA A 65 -58.25 -10.53 -17.16
N GLN A 66 -56.98 -10.29 -16.84
CA GLN A 66 -56.53 -9.17 -16.00
C GLN A 66 -55.84 -8.10 -16.84
N ALA A 67 -56.05 -6.84 -16.49
CA ALA A 67 -55.45 -5.70 -17.17
C ALA A 67 -54.01 -5.49 -16.70
N SER A 68 -53.16 -5.05 -17.62
CA SER A 68 -51.81 -4.60 -17.35
C SER A 68 -51.67 -3.13 -17.74
N LEU A 69 -51.23 -2.31 -16.79
CA LEU A 69 -50.86 -0.91 -16.97
C LEU A 69 -49.35 -0.81 -16.87
N SER A 70 -48.70 -0.49 -17.98
CA SER A 70 -47.27 -0.16 -18.00
C SER A 70 -47.10 1.25 -18.51
N TRP A 71 -46.41 2.09 -17.75
CA TRP A 71 -46.32 3.51 -18.08
C TRP A 71 -45.05 4.14 -17.52
N TRP A 72 -44.60 5.20 -18.20
CA TRP A 72 -43.31 5.86 -17.97
C TRP A 72 -43.44 7.35 -18.19
N TRP A 73 -42.48 8.09 -17.65
CA TRP A 73 -42.31 9.49 -17.97
C TRP A 73 -40.89 9.80 -18.42
N ILE A 74 -40.73 10.89 -19.16
CA ILE A 74 -39.41 11.47 -19.46
C ILE A 74 -39.52 12.99 -19.56
N LYS A 75 -38.50 13.68 -19.05
CA LYS A 75 -38.28 15.09 -19.39
C LYS A 75 -37.63 15.16 -20.76
N ARG A 76 -38.35 15.75 -21.70
CA ARG A 76 -37.94 15.82 -23.09
C ARG A 76 -36.64 16.61 -23.26
N GLY A 77 -35.57 15.98 -23.74
CA GLY A 77 -34.32 16.67 -24.08
C GLY A 77 -34.40 17.48 -25.38
N ALA A 78 -33.26 18.02 -25.85
CA ALA A 78 -33.21 18.75 -27.13
C ALA A 78 -33.47 17.85 -28.37
N SER A 79 -33.19 16.55 -28.28
CA SER A 79 -33.32 15.56 -29.37
C SER A 79 -34.30 14.46 -29.01
N ALA A 80 -35.12 13.99 -29.96
CA ALA A 80 -36.17 12.97 -29.76
C ALA A 80 -35.71 11.78 -28.92
N PRO A 81 -36.48 11.36 -27.89
CA PRO A 81 -36.15 10.16 -27.15
C PRO A 81 -36.36 8.93 -28.02
N GLY A 82 -35.77 7.80 -27.61
CA GLY A 82 -36.18 6.51 -28.14
C GLY A 82 -37.67 6.27 -27.83
N LEU A 83 -38.39 5.64 -28.77
CA LEU A 83 -39.83 5.35 -28.66
C LEU A 83 -40.18 3.87 -28.88
N LEU A 84 -39.17 3.00 -28.96
CA LEU A 84 -39.34 1.55 -29.08
C LEU A 84 -39.41 0.93 -27.68
N PHE A 85 -40.60 0.52 -27.25
CA PHE A 85 -40.81 -0.21 -26.01
C PHE A 85 -40.82 -1.70 -26.33
N THR A 86 -39.94 -2.47 -25.71
CA THR A 86 -39.73 -3.88 -26.08
C THR A 86 -40.34 -4.82 -25.07
N ARG A 87 -40.72 -6.03 -25.49
CA ARG A 87 -41.07 -7.13 -24.56
C ARG A 87 -40.89 -8.49 -25.23
N THR A 88 -40.73 -9.52 -24.42
CA THR A 88 -40.64 -10.90 -24.91
C THR A 88 -41.98 -11.62 -24.71
N GLY A 89 -42.73 -11.80 -25.79
CA GLY A 89 -44.06 -12.43 -25.74
C GLY A 89 -45.15 -11.55 -25.13
N GLY A 90 -46.37 -12.08 -24.99
CA GLY A 90 -47.52 -11.36 -24.44
C GLY A 90 -48.68 -11.15 -25.43
N SER A 91 -49.82 -10.68 -24.91
CA SER A 91 -51.04 -10.41 -25.67
C SER A 91 -50.93 -9.14 -26.52
N SER A 92 -51.87 -8.89 -27.42
CA SER A 92 -51.98 -7.58 -28.12
C SER A 92 -51.99 -6.40 -27.14
N ALA A 93 -51.29 -5.33 -27.49
CA ALA A 93 -51.13 -4.13 -26.67
C ALA A 93 -51.46 -2.88 -27.47
N THR A 94 -51.84 -1.80 -26.78
CA THR A 94 -51.83 -0.45 -27.36
C THR A 94 -51.11 0.50 -26.44
N GLY A 95 -50.58 1.57 -27.01
CA GLY A 95 -49.96 2.61 -26.24
C GLY A 95 -50.00 3.96 -26.92
N HIS A 96 -49.84 4.98 -26.10
CA HIS A 96 -49.85 6.38 -26.47
C HIS A 96 -48.74 7.12 -25.75
N VAL A 97 -48.35 8.27 -26.30
CA VAL A 97 -47.55 9.25 -25.57
C VAL A 97 -48.36 10.53 -25.46
N LEU A 98 -48.46 11.09 -24.26
CA LEU A 98 -49.02 12.41 -24.00
C LEU A 98 -47.91 13.39 -23.68
N ARG A 99 -48.04 14.62 -24.17
CA ARG A 99 -47.10 15.71 -23.91
C ARG A 99 -47.78 16.77 -23.06
N TYR A 100 -47.21 17.07 -21.89
CA TYR A 100 -47.55 18.20 -21.06
C TYR A 100 -46.44 19.25 -21.14
N ARG A 101 -46.79 20.54 -21.20
CA ARG A 101 -45.81 21.63 -21.19
C ARG A 101 -45.97 22.46 -19.92
N PRO A 102 -44.92 22.58 -19.10
CA PRO A 102 -44.94 23.47 -17.95
C PRO A 102 -44.79 24.93 -18.42
N SER A 103 -45.61 25.83 -17.88
CA SER A 103 -45.50 27.28 -18.11
C SER A 103 -44.19 27.88 -17.59
N THR A 104 -43.59 27.28 -16.56
CA THR A 104 -42.28 27.65 -16.02
C THR A 104 -41.10 27.19 -16.87
N GLY A 105 -41.34 26.31 -17.85
CA GLY A 105 -40.29 25.66 -18.64
C GLY A 105 -39.52 24.58 -17.88
N ASP A 106 -39.95 24.20 -16.67
CA ASP A 106 -39.38 23.09 -15.89
C ASP A 106 -40.38 22.47 -14.90
N PHE A 107 -40.18 21.20 -14.56
CA PHE A 107 -41.03 20.42 -13.66
C PHE A 107 -40.24 19.36 -12.89
N THR A 108 -40.82 18.85 -11.80
CA THR A 108 -40.28 17.74 -11.00
C THR A 108 -41.33 16.64 -10.82
N PHE A 109 -40.89 15.39 -10.88
CA PHE A 109 -41.70 14.22 -10.50
C PHE A 109 -41.73 14.08 -8.98
N SER A 110 -42.91 13.85 -8.42
CA SER A 110 -43.10 13.68 -6.97
C SER A 110 -43.20 12.21 -6.58
N ASP A 111 -44.24 11.53 -7.06
CA ASP A 111 -44.57 10.17 -6.66
C ASP A 111 -45.56 9.55 -7.67
N SER A 112 -45.69 8.22 -7.64
CA SER A 112 -46.66 7.47 -8.42
C SER A 112 -47.17 6.24 -7.67
N VAL A 113 -48.41 5.83 -7.94
CA VAL A 113 -49.05 4.65 -7.33
C VAL A 113 -49.88 3.92 -8.37
N ALA A 114 -50.03 2.61 -8.24
CA ALA A 114 -50.98 1.85 -9.04
C ALA A 114 -51.59 0.69 -8.26
N VAL A 115 -52.78 0.27 -8.69
CA VAL A 115 -53.51 -0.85 -8.10
C VAL A 115 -54.16 -1.72 -9.18
N ALA A 116 -54.10 -3.03 -8.97
CA ALA A 116 -54.85 -3.99 -9.76
C ALA A 116 -56.27 -4.11 -9.21
N SER A 117 -57.28 -3.73 -9.99
CA SER A 117 -58.68 -4.05 -9.70
C SER A 117 -59.11 -5.26 -10.52
N ASN A 118 -58.63 -6.43 -10.10
CA ASN A 118 -58.88 -7.72 -10.77
C ASN A 118 -60.35 -8.19 -10.70
N THR A 119 -61.19 -7.52 -9.91
CA THR A 119 -62.63 -7.77 -9.86
C THR A 119 -63.34 -7.06 -11.01
N VAL A 120 -64.14 -7.80 -11.78
CA VAL A 120 -64.97 -7.24 -12.85
C VAL A 120 -66.04 -6.33 -12.22
N SER A 121 -65.93 -5.03 -12.47
CA SER A 121 -66.80 -4.01 -11.88
C SER A 121 -67.05 -2.87 -12.87
N THR A 122 -68.14 -2.13 -12.70
CA THR A 122 -68.33 -0.83 -13.40
C THR A 122 -67.59 0.30 -12.70
N THR A 123 -67.10 0.09 -11.48
CA THR A 123 -66.43 1.11 -10.67
C THR A 123 -65.17 0.54 -10.06
N HIS A 124 -64.05 1.23 -10.25
CA HIS A 124 -62.75 0.84 -9.75
C HIS A 124 -62.13 1.95 -8.93
N THR A 125 -61.47 1.59 -7.83
CA THR A 125 -60.92 2.55 -6.88
C THR A 125 -59.43 2.30 -6.68
N LEU A 126 -58.64 3.36 -6.81
CA LEU A 126 -57.27 3.44 -6.30
C LEU A 126 -57.36 4.08 -4.90
N PRO A 127 -57.21 3.28 -3.83
CA PRO A 127 -57.40 3.76 -2.46
C PRO A 127 -56.24 4.67 -2.05
N THR A 128 -56.51 5.62 -1.15
CA THR A 128 -55.58 6.57 -0.51
C THR A 128 -54.91 7.59 -1.43
N GLY A 129 -54.85 7.33 -2.74
CA GLY A 129 -54.30 8.24 -3.73
C GLY A 129 -52.82 8.59 -3.51
N LEU A 130 -52.46 9.84 -3.79
CA LEU A 130 -51.10 10.38 -3.60
C LEU A 130 -51.16 11.68 -2.80
N THR A 131 -50.05 12.03 -2.16
CA THR A 131 -49.89 13.32 -1.48
C THR A 131 -49.07 14.25 -2.35
N THR A 132 -49.59 15.45 -2.63
CA THR A 132 -48.83 16.48 -3.33
C THR A 132 -48.06 17.34 -2.31
N PRO A 133 -46.76 17.56 -2.51
CA PRO A 133 -45.94 18.35 -1.57
C PRO A 133 -46.22 19.85 -1.67
N VAL A 134 -46.78 20.30 -2.80
CA VAL A 134 -47.01 21.71 -3.12
C VAL A 134 -48.39 21.94 -3.73
N ALA A 135 -48.84 23.19 -3.67
CA ALA A 135 -50.02 23.67 -4.40
C ALA A 135 -49.72 23.81 -5.91
N GLY A 136 -50.72 23.57 -6.75
CA GLY A 136 -50.60 23.68 -8.20
C GLY A 136 -49.96 22.46 -8.89
N ALA A 137 -49.86 21.33 -8.19
CA ALA A 137 -49.33 20.09 -8.77
C ALA A 137 -50.27 19.52 -9.83
N LEU A 138 -49.71 19.06 -10.95
CA LEU A 138 -50.37 18.24 -11.95
C LEU A 138 -50.49 16.81 -11.42
N VAL A 139 -51.70 16.28 -11.47
CA VAL A 139 -51.99 14.89 -11.16
C VAL A 139 -52.48 14.23 -12.44
N ILE A 140 -51.88 13.11 -12.81
CA ILE A 140 -52.22 12.34 -14.00
C ILE A 140 -52.72 10.98 -13.54
N GLY A 141 -53.90 10.59 -14.02
CA GLY A 141 -54.52 9.29 -13.76
C GLY A 141 -54.54 8.46 -15.04
N ALA A 142 -54.05 7.23 -14.97
CA ALA A 142 -54.05 6.27 -16.07
C ALA A 142 -54.91 5.05 -15.71
N HIS A 143 -55.52 4.46 -16.73
CA HIS A 143 -56.45 3.37 -16.55
C HIS A 143 -56.40 2.38 -17.71
N ALA A 144 -56.01 1.14 -17.42
CA ALA A 144 -55.91 0.06 -18.39
C ALA A 144 -56.99 -1.00 -18.17
N LEU A 145 -57.52 -1.55 -19.27
CA LEU A 145 -58.63 -2.50 -19.26
C LEU A 145 -58.32 -3.76 -20.08
N ALA A 146 -58.68 -4.94 -19.54
CA ALA A 146 -58.62 -6.21 -20.26
C ALA A 146 -59.87 -6.48 -21.13
N ALA A 147 -60.60 -5.42 -21.50
CA ALA A 147 -61.76 -5.47 -22.38
C ALA A 147 -61.92 -4.13 -23.13
N ALA A 148 -62.55 -4.14 -24.30
CA ALA A 148 -62.90 -2.91 -25.02
C ALA A 148 -64.14 -2.27 -24.36
N ARG A 149 -63.92 -1.35 -23.42
CA ARG A 149 -64.96 -0.63 -22.66
C ARG A 149 -64.66 0.86 -22.65
N ALA A 150 -65.70 1.67 -22.54
CA ALA A 150 -65.57 3.11 -22.44
C ALA A 150 -65.42 3.53 -20.99
N THR A 151 -64.59 4.52 -20.75
CA THR A 151 -64.55 5.20 -19.46
C THR A 151 -65.64 6.29 -19.47
N VAL A 152 -66.39 6.37 -18.37
CA VAL A 152 -67.52 7.31 -18.22
C VAL A 152 -67.11 8.48 -17.34
N SER A 153 -66.23 8.26 -16.37
CA SER A 153 -65.73 9.31 -15.50
C SER A 153 -64.43 8.93 -14.82
N PHE A 154 -63.53 9.91 -14.69
CA PHE A 154 -62.45 9.94 -13.69
C PHE A 154 -62.81 10.95 -12.60
N ALA A 155 -62.76 10.53 -11.34
CA ALA A 155 -62.90 11.45 -10.20
C ALA A 155 -61.94 11.03 -9.09
N ALA A 156 -61.50 11.97 -8.25
CA ALA A 156 -60.83 11.65 -6.99
C ALA A 156 -61.59 12.27 -5.81
N THR A 157 -61.11 12.05 -4.59
CA THR A 157 -61.67 12.77 -3.43
C THR A 157 -61.35 14.25 -3.52
N ASP A 158 -60.14 14.60 -3.98
CA ASP A 158 -59.72 15.96 -4.32
C ASP A 158 -58.67 15.92 -5.45
N PRO A 159 -58.97 16.40 -6.67
CA PRO A 159 -60.21 17.07 -7.07
C PRO A 159 -61.39 16.12 -7.32
N SER A 160 -62.62 16.54 -6.99
CA SER A 160 -63.83 15.70 -7.10
C SER A 160 -64.67 15.89 -8.37
N GLY A 161 -64.42 16.95 -9.15
CA GLY A 161 -65.10 17.16 -10.42
C GLY A 161 -64.59 16.23 -11.52
N ALA A 162 -65.42 15.91 -12.51
CA ALA A 162 -65.08 15.12 -13.69
C ALA A 162 -65.66 15.78 -14.95
N SER A 163 -64.92 15.82 -16.06
CA SER A 163 -65.37 16.41 -17.33
C SER A 163 -66.54 15.68 -17.98
N GLY A 164 -66.67 14.37 -17.74
CA GLY A 164 -67.73 13.51 -18.31
C GLY A 164 -67.61 13.27 -19.82
N ALA A 165 -66.54 13.76 -20.46
CA ALA A 165 -66.17 13.52 -21.84
C ALA A 165 -64.68 13.85 -22.05
N THR A 166 -64.10 13.31 -23.13
CA THR A 166 -62.73 13.59 -23.56
C THR A 166 -62.57 15.05 -24.02
N ASP A 167 -61.57 15.75 -23.49
CA ASP A 167 -61.23 17.13 -23.82
C ASP A 167 -59.71 17.29 -23.99
N LEU A 168 -59.29 17.71 -25.19
CA LEU A 168 -57.89 17.96 -25.55
C LEU A 168 -57.54 19.45 -25.69
N ALA A 169 -58.53 20.33 -25.54
CA ALA A 169 -58.37 21.76 -25.81
C ALA A 169 -58.16 22.56 -24.53
N THR A 170 -58.72 22.11 -23.41
CA THR A 170 -58.68 22.86 -22.14
C THR A 170 -57.42 22.52 -21.35
N ASP A 171 -56.69 23.53 -20.87
CA ASP A 171 -55.57 23.33 -19.95
C ASP A 171 -56.02 22.58 -18.67
N PRO A 172 -55.16 21.76 -18.03
CA PRO A 172 -55.48 21.16 -16.74
C PRO A 172 -55.87 22.25 -15.72
N THR A 173 -57.01 22.08 -15.04
CA THR A 173 -57.53 23.08 -14.09
C THR A 173 -57.69 22.53 -12.68
N ALA A 174 -57.75 23.43 -11.71
CA ALA A 174 -57.99 23.08 -10.32
C ALA A 174 -59.45 22.73 -10.08
N GLY A 175 -59.71 21.68 -9.29
CA GLY A 175 -61.06 21.30 -8.88
C GLY A 175 -61.80 20.32 -9.81
N GLN A 176 -61.22 19.97 -10.98
CA GLN A 176 -61.85 19.09 -11.95
C GLN A 176 -60.84 18.18 -12.65
N TRP A 177 -61.16 16.89 -12.74
CA TRP A 177 -60.51 15.94 -13.63
C TRP A 177 -61.01 16.11 -15.06
N ILE A 178 -60.06 16.19 -15.99
CA ILE A 178 -60.31 16.31 -17.42
C ILE A 178 -59.81 15.02 -18.08
N GLU A 179 -60.74 14.25 -18.63
CA GLU A 179 -60.42 13.06 -19.41
C GLU A 179 -59.75 13.46 -20.72
N ARG A 180 -58.57 12.91 -21.01
CA ARG A 180 -57.75 13.24 -22.18
C ARG A 180 -57.78 12.16 -23.24
N LEU A 181 -57.89 10.91 -22.82
CA LEU A 181 -57.91 9.76 -23.71
C LEU A 181 -59.01 8.81 -23.28
N ASP A 182 -59.83 8.36 -24.22
CA ASP A 182 -60.64 7.13 -24.11
C ASP A 182 -60.43 6.34 -25.42
N TYR A 183 -59.68 5.26 -25.33
CA TYR A 183 -59.32 4.45 -26.49
C TYR A 183 -59.74 2.99 -26.31
N GLN A 184 -60.49 2.49 -27.29
CA GLN A 184 -61.03 1.14 -27.30
C GLN A 184 -60.57 0.37 -28.54
N ARG A 185 -60.12 -0.87 -28.34
CA ARG A 185 -59.82 -1.77 -29.46
C ARG A 185 -60.55 -3.09 -29.33
N SER A 186 -61.46 -3.32 -30.28
CA SER A 186 -62.08 -4.62 -30.49
C SER A 186 -61.15 -5.52 -31.31
N ALA A 187 -60.44 -6.43 -30.65
CA ALA A 187 -59.57 -7.44 -31.27
C ALA A 187 -59.81 -8.82 -30.63
N ALA A 188 -59.09 -9.86 -31.10
CA ALA A 188 -59.22 -11.23 -30.59
C ALA A 188 -59.04 -11.34 -29.06
N LEU A 189 -58.18 -10.49 -28.49
CA LEU A 189 -58.24 -10.08 -27.11
C LEU A 189 -58.56 -8.58 -27.11
N SER A 190 -59.70 -8.20 -26.56
CA SER A 190 -60.15 -6.81 -26.51
C SER A 190 -59.53 -6.11 -25.30
N TYR A 191 -59.18 -4.84 -25.44
CA TYR A 191 -58.60 -4.04 -24.37
C TYR A 191 -58.89 -2.56 -24.64
N ALA A 192 -58.73 -1.74 -23.61
CA ALA A 192 -58.92 -0.30 -23.67
C ALA A 192 -57.96 0.42 -22.71
N MET A 193 -57.86 1.72 -22.88
CA MET A 193 -57.15 2.60 -21.97
C MET A 193 -57.81 3.96 -21.90
N ALA A 194 -57.59 4.64 -20.79
CA ALA A 194 -57.99 6.02 -20.62
C ALA A 194 -57.01 6.77 -19.71
N GLU A 195 -56.82 8.04 -20.00
CA GLU A 195 -55.95 8.93 -19.22
C GLU A 195 -56.70 10.23 -18.92
N ALA A 196 -56.52 10.76 -17.71
CA ALA A 196 -57.10 12.02 -17.27
C ALA A 196 -56.07 12.82 -16.48
N ASP A 197 -56.26 14.14 -16.39
CA ASP A 197 -55.44 15.00 -15.53
C ASP A 197 -56.27 16.01 -14.73
N ALA A 198 -55.66 16.53 -13.68
CA ALA A 198 -56.21 17.60 -12.87
C ALA A 198 -55.07 18.43 -12.21
N ILE A 199 -55.41 19.62 -11.73
CA ILE A 199 -54.51 20.41 -10.86
C ILE A 199 -54.98 20.34 -9.41
N ARG A 200 -54.05 20.04 -8.51
CA ARG A 200 -54.29 20.02 -7.06
C ARG A 200 -54.07 21.44 -6.51
N ALA A 201 -55.13 22.11 -6.08
CA ALA A 201 -55.10 23.54 -5.74
C ALA A 201 -54.24 23.89 -4.51
N SER A 202 -54.07 22.95 -3.58
CA SER A 202 -53.29 23.11 -2.34
C SER A 202 -52.29 21.95 -2.18
N ALA A 203 -51.47 21.88 -1.12
CA ALA A 203 -50.64 20.70 -0.81
C ALA A 203 -51.40 19.68 0.06
N GLY A 204 -51.17 18.37 -0.13
CA GLY A 204 -51.83 17.29 0.61
C GLY A 204 -52.35 16.12 -0.25
N SER A 205 -53.11 15.20 0.36
CA SER A 205 -53.63 13.99 -0.30
C SER A 205 -54.71 14.28 -1.37
N THR A 206 -54.70 13.53 -2.47
CA THR A 206 -55.77 13.47 -3.46
C THR A 206 -56.96 12.61 -3.01
N GLY A 207 -56.76 11.80 -1.96
CA GLY A 207 -57.65 10.72 -1.55
C GLY A 207 -57.90 9.69 -2.66
N ASP A 208 -58.94 8.89 -2.49
CA ASP A 208 -59.27 7.80 -3.40
C ASP A 208 -59.56 8.34 -4.81
N MET A 209 -58.94 7.73 -5.83
CA MET A 209 -59.33 7.92 -7.23
C MET A 209 -60.32 6.83 -7.62
N VAL A 210 -61.42 7.23 -8.26
CA VAL A 210 -62.51 6.37 -8.71
C VAL A 210 -62.71 6.55 -10.21
N VAL A 211 -62.65 5.44 -10.94
CA VAL A 211 -62.92 5.38 -12.38
C VAL A 211 -64.18 4.56 -12.60
N THR A 212 -65.12 5.11 -13.38
CA THR A 212 -66.40 4.46 -13.70
C THR A 212 -66.45 4.11 -15.18
N LEU A 213 -66.93 2.91 -15.50
CA LEU A 213 -67.06 2.36 -16.84
C LEU A 213 -68.52 2.27 -17.26
N ASN A 214 -68.75 2.24 -18.57
CA ASN A 214 -70.09 2.04 -19.11
C ASN A 214 -70.61 0.61 -18.89
N ILE A 215 -69.71 -0.38 -18.85
CA ILE A 215 -69.98 -1.81 -18.67
C ILE A 215 -68.82 -2.43 -17.89
N SER A 216 -69.11 -3.40 -17.02
CA SER A 216 -68.10 -3.99 -16.13
C SER A 216 -66.93 -4.66 -16.87
N ALA A 217 -65.72 -4.46 -16.35
CA ALA A 217 -64.48 -5.13 -16.78
C ALA A 217 -63.48 -5.21 -15.62
N ALA A 218 -62.39 -5.96 -15.80
CA ALA A 218 -61.23 -5.91 -14.90
C ALA A 218 -60.29 -4.78 -15.35
N ALA A 219 -59.69 -4.10 -14.39
CA ALA A 219 -58.93 -2.87 -14.61
C ALA A 219 -57.63 -2.80 -13.81
N ALA A 220 -56.71 -1.97 -14.28
CA ALA A 220 -55.56 -1.50 -13.54
C ALA A 220 -55.57 0.02 -13.56
N LEU A 221 -55.35 0.64 -12.41
CA LEU A 221 -55.36 2.09 -12.23
C LEU A 221 -53.98 2.55 -11.81
N GLY A 222 -53.56 3.70 -12.32
CA GLY A 222 -52.34 4.38 -11.92
C GLY A 222 -52.60 5.87 -11.68
N MET A 223 -51.81 6.47 -10.81
CA MET A 223 -51.77 7.91 -10.61
C MET A 223 -50.33 8.38 -10.42
N ALA A 224 -50.00 9.55 -10.95
CA ALA A 224 -48.67 10.18 -10.86
C ALA A 224 -48.79 11.68 -10.61
N VAL A 225 -47.84 12.24 -9.86
CA VAL A 225 -47.84 13.66 -9.49
C VAL A 225 -46.57 14.35 -10.00
N PHE A 226 -46.77 15.50 -10.63
CA PHE A 226 -45.73 16.41 -11.09
C PHE A 226 -46.04 17.83 -10.62
N TYR A 227 -45.05 18.69 -10.43
CA TYR A 227 -45.30 20.10 -10.13
C TYR A 227 -44.32 21.00 -10.87
N GLU A 228 -44.77 22.22 -11.20
CA GLU A 228 -43.96 23.22 -11.88
C GLU A 228 -43.00 23.90 -10.92
N GLY A 229 -41.84 24.28 -11.45
CA GLY A 229 -40.77 24.87 -10.65
C GLY A 229 -39.71 23.84 -10.28
N SER A 230 -38.51 24.31 -10.01
CA SER A 230 -37.39 23.47 -9.59
C SER A 230 -37.72 22.82 -8.24
N GLY A 231 -38.02 21.53 -8.23
CA GLY A 231 -38.01 20.73 -7.02
C GLY A 231 -36.60 20.82 -6.42
N GLY A 232 -36.48 21.56 -5.32
CA GLY A 232 -35.19 21.95 -4.76
C GLY A 232 -34.44 22.93 -5.66
N SER A 233 -33.80 23.93 -5.06
CA SER A 233 -32.59 24.49 -5.65
C SER A 233 -31.70 23.30 -6.05
N GLY A 234 -31.06 23.30 -7.21
CA GLY A 234 -29.90 24.15 -7.41
C GLY A 234 -28.74 23.79 -6.45
N ASP A 235 -28.88 22.78 -5.60
CA ASP A 235 -27.92 22.32 -4.59
C ASP A 235 -27.02 21.26 -5.20
N THR A 236 -25.92 21.68 -5.80
CA THR A 236 -24.80 20.82 -6.13
C THR A 236 -23.95 20.64 -4.89
N ILE A 237 -23.47 19.43 -4.63
CA ILE A 237 -22.33 19.20 -3.74
C ILE A 237 -21.19 18.78 -4.66
N THR A 238 -20.02 19.38 -4.48
CA THR A 238 -18.82 19.05 -5.23
C THR A 238 -17.67 18.89 -4.27
N LEU A 239 -16.95 17.78 -4.35
CA LEU A 239 -15.72 17.56 -3.60
C LEU A 239 -14.55 18.30 -4.25
N ASP A 240 -13.68 18.87 -3.42
CA ASP A 240 -12.38 19.31 -3.89
C ASP A 240 -11.54 18.07 -4.23
N GLU A 241 -10.96 18.06 -5.43
CA GLU A 241 -9.98 17.06 -5.79
C GLU A 241 -8.76 17.19 -4.89
N GLN A 242 -8.31 16.07 -4.35
CA GLN A 242 -7.03 16.02 -3.68
C GLN A 242 -5.96 15.87 -4.76
N PRO A 243 -4.82 16.59 -4.66
CA PRO A 243 -3.68 16.24 -5.50
C PRO A 243 -3.30 14.78 -5.20
N VAL A 244 -2.80 14.07 -6.21
CA VAL A 244 -2.14 12.77 -6.00
C VAL A 244 -1.15 12.94 -4.86
N ARG A 245 -1.32 12.27 -3.72
CA ARG A 245 -0.42 12.41 -2.58
C ARG A 245 -0.50 11.21 -1.64
N VAL A 246 0.50 11.07 -0.78
CA VAL A 246 0.49 10.12 0.34
C VAL A 246 0.47 10.91 1.63
N TYR A 247 -0.49 10.61 2.51
CA TYR A 247 -0.51 11.06 3.89
C TYR A 247 0.32 10.13 4.75
N GLU A 248 1.14 10.73 5.63
CA GLU A 248 1.92 10.01 6.61
C GLU A 248 0.96 9.26 7.56
N GLY A 249 1.15 7.94 7.65
CA GLY A 249 0.28 7.02 8.36
C GLY A 249 1.02 5.93 9.12
N SER A 250 2.27 6.17 9.54
CA SER A 250 3.06 5.18 10.31
C SER A 250 2.42 4.77 11.63
N SER A 251 1.53 5.60 12.18
CA SER A 251 0.70 5.25 13.34
C SER A 251 -0.45 4.28 13.05
N GLY A 252 -0.61 3.84 11.79
CA GLY A 252 -1.67 2.95 11.32
C GLY A 252 -2.87 3.67 10.70
N SER A 253 -2.98 4.99 10.85
CA SER A 253 -3.99 5.83 10.19
C SER A 253 -3.51 7.27 10.04
N SER A 254 -4.22 8.07 9.27
CA SER A 254 -3.98 9.51 9.16
C SER A 254 -5.29 10.28 9.19
N VAL A 255 -5.25 11.52 9.67
CA VAL A 255 -6.40 12.44 9.61
C VAL A 255 -6.32 13.21 8.30
N VAL A 256 -7.24 12.91 7.40
CA VAL A 256 -7.35 13.51 6.08
C VAL A 256 -8.44 14.57 6.10
N THR A 257 -8.10 15.81 5.74
CA THR A 257 -9.09 16.87 5.57
C THR A 257 -9.77 16.70 4.20
N VAL A 258 -11.05 16.37 4.21
CA VAL A 258 -11.91 16.31 3.02
C VAL A 258 -12.73 17.58 2.98
N GLY A 259 -12.81 18.21 1.81
CA GLY A 259 -13.54 19.45 1.62
C GLY A 259 -14.16 19.54 0.24
N GLY A 260 -14.88 20.63 0.02
CA GLY A 260 -15.57 20.91 -1.22
C GLY A 260 -16.47 22.12 -1.10
N SER A 261 -17.42 22.24 -2.02
CA SER A 261 -18.42 23.30 -2.01
C SER A 261 -19.82 22.74 -2.22
N HIS A 262 -20.81 23.42 -1.64
CA HIS A 262 -22.21 23.13 -1.89
C HIS A 262 -23.03 24.39 -2.12
N THR A 263 -24.06 24.28 -2.94
CA THR A 263 -25.07 25.33 -3.11
C THR A 263 -26.33 25.00 -2.31
N GLY A 264 -27.01 26.04 -1.82
CA GLY A 264 -28.21 25.95 -0.98
C GLY A 264 -27.96 25.62 0.50
N ALA A 265 -29.06 25.57 1.27
CA ALA A 265 -29.00 25.16 2.67
C ALA A 265 -28.95 23.63 2.71
N THR A 266 -27.85 23.07 3.21
CA THR A 266 -27.70 21.61 3.31
C THR A 266 -28.02 21.15 4.72
N ASP A 267 -28.75 20.03 4.79
CA ASP A 267 -28.70 19.14 5.96
C ASP A 267 -27.25 18.69 6.22
N THR A 268 -27.02 17.94 7.30
CA THR A 268 -25.71 17.37 7.61
C THR A 268 -25.05 16.73 6.38
N LEU A 269 -23.81 17.12 6.07
CA LEU A 269 -23.00 16.51 5.03
C LEU A 269 -22.26 15.29 5.59
N GLU A 270 -22.30 14.21 4.84
CA GLU A 270 -21.63 12.96 5.18
C GLU A 270 -20.57 12.61 4.15
N VAL A 271 -19.51 11.95 4.60
CA VAL A 271 -18.40 11.48 3.78
C VAL A 271 -18.21 9.98 3.97
N ARG A 272 -17.79 9.32 2.90
CA ARG A 272 -17.37 7.92 2.91
C ARG A 272 -16.06 7.79 2.15
N ILE A 273 -15.16 6.93 2.63
CA ILE A 273 -13.88 6.65 1.97
C ILE A 273 -13.93 5.24 1.39
N ARG A 274 -13.55 5.12 0.11
CA ARG A 274 -13.48 3.84 -0.60
C ARG A 274 -12.12 3.61 -1.20
N ASP A 275 -11.76 2.34 -1.38
CA ASP A 275 -10.57 1.93 -2.13
C ASP A 275 -10.84 1.84 -3.63
N VAL A 276 -9.78 1.58 -4.41
CA VAL A 276 -9.84 1.42 -5.87
C VAL A 276 -10.73 0.27 -6.35
N LEU A 277 -11.08 -0.69 -5.49
CA LEU A 277 -12.00 -1.79 -5.76
C LEU A 277 -13.44 -1.47 -5.31
N LEU A 278 -13.68 -0.22 -4.88
CA LEU A 278 -14.95 0.29 -4.36
C LEU A 278 -15.37 -0.32 -3.02
N ASN A 279 -14.46 -0.97 -2.29
CA ASN A 279 -14.73 -1.42 -0.93
C ASN A 279 -14.86 -0.21 0.00
N VAL A 280 -15.79 -0.28 0.94
CA VAL A 280 -15.97 0.77 1.95
C VAL A 280 -14.92 0.59 3.04
N ILE A 281 -14.04 1.58 3.17
CA ILE A 281 -12.96 1.61 4.17
C ILE A 281 -13.39 2.38 5.40
N VAL A 282 -14.05 3.52 5.17
CA VAL A 282 -14.70 4.31 6.22
C VAL A 282 -16.11 4.58 5.75
N ASP A 283 -17.10 4.02 6.45
CA ASP A 283 -18.50 4.19 6.08
C ASP A 283 -18.98 5.64 6.34
N TRP A 284 -20.18 5.95 5.85
CA TRP A 284 -20.78 7.27 5.97
C TRP A 284 -20.70 7.80 7.41
N GLN A 285 -20.02 8.93 7.56
CA GLN A 285 -19.93 9.66 8.82
C GLN A 285 -20.17 11.15 8.58
N THR A 286 -20.61 11.85 9.62
CA THR A 286 -20.77 13.30 9.57
C THR A 286 -19.43 13.99 9.31
N LEU A 287 -19.35 14.70 8.18
CA LEU A 287 -18.22 15.57 7.84
C LEU A 287 -18.45 16.98 8.37
N GLN A 288 -19.67 17.50 8.18
CA GLN A 288 -20.07 18.84 8.63
C GLN A 288 -21.57 18.85 8.93
N ALA A 289 -21.96 19.32 10.12
CA ALA A 289 -23.36 19.53 10.47
C ALA A 289 -24.00 20.63 9.60
N SER A 290 -25.33 20.67 9.51
CA SER A 290 -26.10 21.58 8.65
C SER A 290 -25.47 22.96 8.49
N SER A 291 -25.20 23.36 7.25
CA SER A 291 -24.48 24.61 6.97
C SER A 291 -25.16 25.41 5.86
N ALA A 292 -24.99 26.73 5.92
CA ALA A 292 -25.38 27.60 4.81
C ALA A 292 -24.54 27.26 3.57
N ALA A 293 -25.05 27.59 2.38
CA ALA A 293 -24.33 27.44 1.11
C ALA A 293 -22.90 27.96 1.20
N GLY A 294 -21.93 27.22 0.64
CA GLY A 294 -20.53 27.62 0.65
C GLY A 294 -19.56 26.44 0.72
N ALA A 295 -18.32 26.74 1.13
CA ALA A 295 -17.29 25.72 1.32
C ALA A 295 -17.59 24.86 2.55
N PHE A 296 -17.29 23.58 2.45
CA PHE A 296 -17.29 22.64 3.57
C PHE A 296 -15.92 21.99 3.70
N SER A 297 -15.56 21.61 4.92
CA SER A 297 -14.29 20.94 5.22
C SER A 297 -14.39 20.24 6.56
N GLY A 298 -13.86 19.03 6.64
CA GLY A 298 -13.81 18.29 7.89
C GLY A 298 -12.73 17.20 7.89
N PRO A 299 -12.25 16.82 9.07
CA PRO A 299 -11.30 15.73 9.23
C PRO A 299 -11.98 14.37 9.09
N VAL A 300 -11.28 13.43 8.47
CA VAL A 300 -11.67 12.02 8.36
C VAL A 300 -10.47 11.18 8.74
N THR A 301 -10.60 10.30 9.74
CA THR A 301 -9.54 9.34 10.06
C THR A 301 -9.59 8.18 9.09
N VAL A 302 -8.51 7.96 8.34
CA VAL A 302 -8.41 6.96 7.29
C VAL A 302 -7.27 5.98 7.60
N PRO A 303 -7.51 4.67 7.59
CA PRO A 303 -6.48 3.69 7.90
C PRO A 303 -5.39 3.61 6.82
N LYS A 304 -4.17 3.25 7.23
CA LYS A 304 -3.06 2.89 6.34
C LYS A 304 -3.46 1.69 5.47
N GLY A 305 -3.11 1.70 4.18
CA GLY A 305 -3.13 0.49 3.34
C GLY A 305 -3.37 0.72 1.84
N GLY A 306 -4.39 1.47 1.47
CA GLY A 306 -4.83 1.62 0.08
C GLY A 306 -4.57 2.98 -0.54
N LEU A 307 -4.81 3.03 -1.85
CA LEU A 307 -5.20 4.25 -2.53
C LEU A 307 -6.72 4.40 -2.40
N TYR A 308 -7.14 5.61 -2.07
CA TYR A 308 -8.49 5.94 -1.69
C TYR A 308 -9.02 7.14 -2.47
N PHE A 309 -10.34 7.27 -2.46
CA PHE A 309 -11.06 8.47 -2.86
C PHE A 309 -12.26 8.67 -1.93
N ALA A 310 -12.72 9.91 -1.81
CA ALA A 310 -13.89 10.25 -1.01
C ALA A 310 -15.17 10.30 -1.85
N ASP A 311 -16.28 9.89 -1.24
CA ASP A 311 -17.64 10.19 -1.66
C ASP A 311 -18.28 11.17 -0.69
N VAL A 312 -19.21 11.99 -1.16
CA VAL A 312 -20.01 12.90 -0.32
C VAL A 312 -21.50 12.76 -0.61
N ARG A 313 -22.33 12.99 0.40
CA ARG A 313 -23.79 13.11 0.27
C ARG A 313 -24.39 14.02 1.34
N LYS A 314 -25.68 14.35 1.19
CA LYS A 314 -26.52 14.85 2.30
C LYS A 314 -27.00 13.66 3.15
N ALA A 315 -27.13 13.84 4.47
CA ALA A 315 -27.56 12.79 5.38
C ALA A 315 -28.99 12.26 5.12
N ASN A 316 -29.85 13.05 4.47
CA ASN A 316 -31.19 12.65 4.05
C ASN A 316 -31.23 12.02 2.65
N ASP A 317 -30.10 11.96 1.94
CA ASP A 317 -29.95 11.25 0.68
C ASP A 317 -29.42 9.83 0.95
N VAL A 318 -29.96 8.85 0.22
CA VAL A 318 -29.50 7.46 0.29
C VAL A 318 -28.44 7.14 -0.76
N THR A 319 -28.19 8.06 -1.70
CA THR A 319 -27.24 7.90 -2.81
C THR A 319 -26.01 8.80 -2.66
N THR A 320 -24.91 8.41 -3.30
CA THR A 320 -23.71 9.26 -3.40
C THR A 320 -23.99 10.44 -4.32
N THR A 321 -23.74 11.66 -3.85
CA THR A 321 -23.95 12.89 -4.63
C THR A 321 -22.75 13.20 -5.52
N ASP A 322 -21.54 13.05 -4.99
CA ASP A 322 -20.29 13.27 -5.73
C ASP A 322 -19.16 12.37 -5.20
N SER A 323 -18.16 12.13 -6.04
CA SER A 323 -16.97 11.32 -5.76
C SER A 323 -15.72 11.99 -6.33
N GLN A 324 -14.63 11.98 -5.57
CA GLN A 324 -13.32 12.37 -6.11
C GLN A 324 -12.88 11.44 -7.25
N ALA A 325 -12.27 12.02 -8.28
CA ALA A 325 -11.67 11.28 -9.39
C ALA A 325 -10.19 10.95 -9.14
N VAL A 326 -9.49 11.77 -8.34
CA VAL A 326 -8.06 11.60 -8.07
C VAL A 326 -7.83 10.76 -6.81
N LEU A 327 -7.01 9.71 -6.96
CA LEU A 327 -6.62 8.84 -5.86
C LEU A 327 -5.52 9.46 -4.99
N TRP A 328 -5.63 9.24 -3.69
CA TRP A 328 -4.62 9.59 -2.69
C TRP A 328 -4.42 8.43 -1.70
N GLY A 329 -3.27 8.34 -1.05
CA GLY A 329 -2.91 7.20 -0.21
C GLY A 329 -2.68 7.56 1.25
N VAL A 330 -2.88 6.61 2.17
CA VAL A 330 -2.36 6.70 3.54
C VAL A 330 -1.31 5.62 3.72
N GLY A 331 -0.08 6.03 4.01
CA GLY A 331 1.07 5.13 3.99
C GLY A 331 2.34 5.79 4.51
N TYR A 332 3.48 5.42 3.93
CA TYR A 332 4.77 5.94 4.41
C TYR A 332 5.28 7.10 3.58
N VAL A 333 5.80 8.12 4.27
CA VAL A 333 6.52 9.24 3.65
C VAL A 333 7.97 9.17 4.10
N ILE A 334 8.87 8.84 3.18
CA ILE A 334 10.28 8.64 3.45
C ILE A 334 11.07 9.85 2.97
N GLY A 335 11.72 10.51 3.92
CA GLY A 335 12.68 11.56 3.64
C GLY A 335 14.07 11.00 3.42
N GLY A 336 14.95 11.75 2.78
CA GLY A 336 16.35 11.36 2.73
C GLY A 336 17.22 12.34 1.99
N PHE A 337 18.48 12.40 2.40
CA PHE A 337 19.48 13.11 1.64
C PHE A 337 20.85 12.47 1.75
N GLY A 338 21.77 12.93 0.90
CA GLY A 338 23.14 12.50 0.90
C GLY A 338 23.91 13.01 -0.31
N GLN A 339 24.95 12.28 -0.70
CA GLN A 339 25.83 12.71 -1.78
C GLN A 339 25.54 12.02 -3.12
N SER A 340 26.58 11.72 -3.92
CA SER A 340 26.46 11.08 -5.24
C SER A 340 25.76 9.73 -5.18
N HIS A 341 25.90 8.93 -4.13
CA HIS A 341 25.17 7.65 -4.01
C HIS A 341 23.66 7.85 -3.86
N MET A 342 23.21 8.83 -3.06
CA MET A 342 21.81 9.24 -3.01
C MET A 342 21.36 9.79 -4.38
N GLY A 343 22.21 10.58 -5.04
CA GLY A 343 21.93 11.09 -6.39
C GLY A 343 21.73 9.97 -7.41
N ASN A 344 22.59 8.96 -7.38
CA ASN A 344 22.53 7.80 -8.26
C ASN A 344 21.33 6.90 -7.93
N LEU A 345 20.97 6.74 -6.65
CA LEU A 345 19.75 6.04 -6.24
C LEU A 345 18.51 6.65 -6.94
N ILE A 346 18.46 7.98 -7.04
CA ILE A 346 17.36 8.74 -7.64
C ILE A 346 17.41 8.76 -9.18
N THR A 347 18.61 8.75 -9.79
CA THR A 347 18.76 9.10 -11.22
C THR A 347 19.34 8.02 -12.11
N LEU A 348 20.04 7.02 -11.56
CA LEU A 348 20.78 6.02 -12.34
C LEU A 348 19.88 4.84 -12.74
N GLY A 349 19.86 4.50 -14.02
CA GLY A 349 19.13 3.35 -14.55
C GLY A 349 17.63 3.59 -14.72
N THR A 350 16.90 2.50 -15.03
CA THR A 350 15.48 2.55 -15.37
C THR A 350 14.76 1.41 -14.65
N GLY A 351 14.12 1.73 -13.52
CA GLY A 351 13.31 0.78 -12.78
C GLY A 351 11.88 0.63 -13.32
N THR A 352 11.14 -0.30 -12.72
CA THR A 352 9.70 -0.48 -12.94
C THR A 352 8.92 0.20 -11.82
N PRO A 353 8.17 1.28 -12.09
CA PRO A 353 7.34 1.95 -11.09
C PRO A 353 6.25 1.06 -10.50
N ASP A 354 6.09 1.11 -9.18
CA ASP A 354 4.89 0.59 -8.50
C ASP A 354 3.77 1.63 -8.55
N SER A 355 2.55 1.20 -8.86
CA SER A 355 1.36 2.07 -8.91
C SER A 355 1.01 2.76 -7.57
N ARG A 356 1.52 2.24 -6.45
CA ARG A 356 1.35 2.80 -5.09
C ARG A 356 2.58 3.59 -4.62
N ALA A 357 3.56 3.85 -5.50
CA ALA A 357 4.76 4.60 -5.18
C ALA A 357 4.73 6.01 -5.78
N PHE A 358 5.12 7.00 -4.97
CA PHE A 358 5.04 8.43 -5.29
C PHE A 358 6.34 9.15 -4.93
N ILE A 359 6.50 10.35 -5.45
CA ILE A 359 7.57 11.28 -5.09
C ILE A 359 7.02 12.68 -4.83
N HIS A 360 7.74 13.47 -4.05
CA HIS A 360 7.58 14.92 -3.99
C HIS A 360 8.93 15.60 -4.19
N ASN A 361 9.05 16.45 -5.21
CA ASN A 361 10.31 17.12 -5.56
C ASN A 361 10.49 18.51 -4.92
N GLY A 362 9.50 18.95 -4.14
CA GLY A 362 9.42 20.29 -3.55
C GLY A 362 8.39 21.21 -4.19
N SER A 363 7.91 20.86 -5.39
CA SER A 363 6.91 21.66 -6.11
C SER A 363 5.60 20.91 -6.31
N ALA A 364 5.66 19.61 -6.58
CA ALA A 364 4.48 18.81 -6.83
C ALA A 364 4.68 17.36 -6.42
N TRP A 365 3.56 16.73 -6.07
CA TRP A 365 3.45 15.30 -5.95
C TRP A 365 3.30 14.66 -7.33
N ALA A 366 3.89 13.48 -7.50
CA ALA A 366 3.76 12.68 -8.72
C ALA A 366 3.89 11.19 -8.40
N ALA A 367 3.41 10.34 -9.31
CA ALA A 367 3.82 8.93 -9.32
C ALA A 367 5.34 8.82 -9.46
N ILE A 368 5.94 7.78 -8.88
CA ILE A 368 7.38 7.57 -9.03
C ILE A 368 7.73 7.39 -10.52
N PRO A 369 8.74 8.11 -11.06
CA PRO A 369 9.15 7.93 -12.44
C PRO A 369 9.94 6.62 -12.61
N SER A 370 10.04 6.12 -13.84
CA SER A 370 10.90 4.96 -14.14
C SER A 370 12.39 5.26 -13.99
N THR A 371 12.80 6.53 -14.09
CA THR A 371 14.21 6.92 -13.86
C THR A 371 14.65 6.56 -12.45
N GLY A 372 15.87 6.04 -12.29
CA GLY A 372 16.40 5.65 -10.99
C GLY A 372 15.98 4.24 -10.60
N GLU A 373 16.78 3.24 -10.99
CA GLU A 373 16.58 1.83 -10.64
C GLU A 373 16.53 1.63 -9.13
N GLY A 374 17.43 2.30 -8.40
CA GLY A 374 17.55 2.22 -6.95
C GLY A 374 16.33 2.73 -6.19
N GLN A 375 15.82 3.91 -6.53
CA GLN A 375 14.61 4.46 -5.87
C GLN A 375 13.35 3.66 -6.20
N ASN A 376 13.25 3.10 -7.41
CA ASN A 376 12.14 2.22 -7.77
C ASN A 376 12.21 0.92 -6.98
N ALA A 377 13.38 0.29 -6.89
CA ALA A 377 13.57 -0.91 -6.08
C ALA A 377 13.26 -0.66 -4.59
N LEU A 378 13.68 0.49 -4.05
CA LEU A 378 13.35 0.92 -2.70
C LEU A 378 11.84 1.07 -2.49
N ALA A 379 11.17 1.85 -3.35
CA ALA A 379 9.75 2.14 -3.19
C ALA A 379 8.90 0.87 -3.33
N THR A 380 9.13 0.08 -4.37
CA THR A 380 8.41 -1.18 -4.63
C THR A 380 8.59 -2.16 -3.48
N GLN A 381 9.82 -2.31 -2.97
CA GLN A 381 10.08 -3.22 -1.86
C GLN A 381 9.41 -2.75 -0.56
N LEU A 382 9.42 -1.44 -0.28
CA LEU A 382 8.78 -0.89 0.92
C LEU A 382 7.24 -0.94 0.83
N VAL A 383 6.67 -0.70 -0.37
CA VAL A 383 5.23 -0.90 -0.64
C VAL A 383 4.84 -2.35 -0.32
N ALA A 384 5.67 -3.32 -0.72
CA ALA A 384 5.40 -4.74 -0.47
C ALA A 384 5.48 -5.11 1.02
N TYR A 385 6.44 -4.55 1.77
CA TYR A 385 6.53 -4.78 3.22
C TYR A 385 5.40 -4.11 3.99
N ALA A 386 5.09 -2.87 3.66
CA ALA A 386 4.11 -2.05 4.37
C ALA A 386 2.65 -2.40 4.07
N ASP A 387 2.44 -3.08 2.94
CA ASP A 387 1.17 -3.19 2.20
C ASP A 387 0.41 -1.85 2.13
N ALA A 388 1.15 -0.78 1.80
CA ALA A 388 0.63 0.58 1.79
C ALA A 388 1.36 1.45 0.76
N PRO A 389 0.76 2.57 0.32
CA PRO A 389 1.44 3.55 -0.52
C PRO A 389 2.71 4.10 0.12
N VAL A 390 3.71 4.38 -0.70
CA VAL A 390 5.00 4.95 -0.26
C VAL A 390 5.29 6.20 -1.06
N ALA A 391 5.77 7.24 -0.39
CA ALA A 391 6.24 8.46 -0.98
C ALA A 391 7.71 8.73 -0.64
N LEU A 392 8.49 9.20 -1.61
CA LEU A 392 9.89 9.56 -1.41
C LEU A 392 10.14 11.06 -1.58
N ILE A 393 10.86 11.66 -0.64
CA ILE A 393 11.32 13.06 -0.66
C ILE A 393 12.84 13.06 -0.51
N LEU A 394 13.53 12.78 -1.61
CA LEU A 394 14.97 12.52 -1.62
C LEU A 394 15.78 13.67 -2.25
N THR A 395 17.01 13.88 -1.78
CA THR A 395 17.95 14.83 -2.38
C THR A 395 19.38 14.30 -2.34
N GLY A 396 20.02 14.14 -3.50
CA GLY A 396 21.44 13.81 -3.60
C GLY A 396 22.25 14.96 -4.16
N LEU A 397 23.35 15.33 -3.49
CA LEU A 397 24.28 16.37 -3.96
C LEU A 397 25.71 15.82 -4.01
N GLY A 398 26.21 15.53 -5.21
CA GLY A 398 27.54 14.94 -5.41
C GLY A 398 28.68 15.74 -4.77
N GLY A 399 29.65 15.02 -4.18
CA GLY A 399 30.85 15.62 -3.59
C GLY A 399 30.63 16.37 -2.27
N THR A 400 29.45 16.27 -1.66
CA THR A 400 29.15 16.92 -0.38
C THR A 400 29.67 16.10 0.81
N ALA A 401 30.35 16.78 1.74
CA ALA A 401 30.71 16.24 3.05
C ALA A 401 29.53 16.39 4.03
N LEU A 402 29.58 15.75 5.19
CA LEU A 402 28.63 15.94 6.27
C LEU A 402 28.51 17.43 6.63
N ALA A 403 29.62 18.18 6.63
CA ALA A 403 29.64 19.63 6.87
C ALA A 403 28.80 20.45 5.86
N SER A 404 28.47 19.90 4.69
CA SER A 404 27.57 20.52 3.73
C SER A 404 26.10 20.35 4.09
N TRP A 405 25.75 19.41 4.97
CA TRP A 405 24.40 19.11 5.46
C TRP A 405 24.22 19.55 6.92
N TRP A 406 25.28 19.45 7.72
CA TRP A 406 25.28 19.75 9.13
C TRP A 406 26.63 20.32 9.58
N SER A 407 26.65 21.57 10.06
CA SER A 407 27.85 22.22 10.58
C SER A 407 27.49 23.00 11.85
N ALA A 408 27.42 22.27 12.97
CA ALA A 408 26.87 22.76 14.25
C ALA A 408 25.44 23.34 14.11
N GLY A 409 24.67 22.81 13.16
CA GLY A 409 23.33 23.26 12.81
C GLY A 409 22.97 22.96 11.36
N LYS A 410 21.70 23.17 11.01
CA LYS A 410 21.18 23.01 9.65
C LYS A 410 21.91 23.94 8.68
N THR A 411 22.44 23.40 7.60
CA THR A 411 23.03 24.17 6.50
C THR A 411 21.98 24.51 5.44
N THR A 412 22.35 25.27 4.41
CA THR A 412 21.47 25.56 3.26
C THR A 412 20.98 24.29 2.57
N ASN A 413 21.84 23.28 2.34
CA ASN A 413 21.40 22.04 1.70
C ASN A 413 20.36 21.28 2.54
N TYR A 414 20.52 21.29 3.87
CA TYR A 414 19.53 20.72 4.78
C TYR A 414 18.21 21.50 4.68
N THR A 415 18.25 22.83 4.80
CA THR A 415 17.04 23.65 4.77
C THR A 415 16.33 23.60 3.41
N ASP A 416 17.07 23.46 2.32
CA ASP A 416 16.51 23.30 0.97
C ASP A 416 15.79 21.95 0.83
N TRP A 417 16.32 20.88 1.41
CA TRP A 417 15.61 19.60 1.49
C TRP A 417 14.38 19.68 2.41
N GLU A 418 14.52 20.30 3.59
CA GLU A 418 13.42 20.48 4.55
C GLU A 418 12.26 21.31 3.96
N ALA A 419 12.57 22.28 3.10
CA ALA A 419 11.57 23.02 2.34
C ALA A 419 10.73 22.10 1.44
N LYS A 420 11.31 21.01 0.90
CA LYS A 420 10.56 20.02 0.11
C LYS A 420 9.59 19.20 0.96
N VAL A 421 9.99 18.85 2.18
CA VAL A 421 9.12 18.16 3.16
C VAL A 421 7.98 19.09 3.58
N THR A 422 8.31 20.35 3.88
CA THR A 422 7.32 21.38 4.21
C THR A 422 6.32 21.59 3.07
N ALA A 423 6.79 21.68 1.82
CA ALA A 423 5.95 21.83 0.64
C ALA A 423 5.07 20.60 0.37
N ALA A 424 5.54 19.39 0.73
CA ALA A 424 4.73 18.17 0.64
C ALA A 424 3.55 18.20 1.64
N GLY A 425 3.68 18.95 2.74
CA GLY A 425 2.66 19.14 3.76
C GLY A 425 2.44 17.92 4.66
N GLN A 426 3.47 17.07 4.83
CA GLN A 426 3.40 15.81 5.57
C GLN A 426 4.55 15.68 6.58
N GLY A 427 4.36 14.84 7.60
CA GLY A 427 5.47 14.34 8.43
C GLY A 427 6.31 13.28 7.70
N LEU A 428 7.31 12.72 8.38
CA LEU A 428 8.11 11.61 7.87
C LEU A 428 7.89 10.34 8.68
N SER A 429 7.73 9.22 8.00
CA SER A 429 7.70 7.88 8.59
C SER A 429 9.11 7.33 8.81
N GLY A 430 10.09 7.78 8.02
CA GLY A 430 11.48 7.35 8.11
C GLY A 430 12.41 8.23 7.31
N PHE A 431 13.71 8.08 7.54
CA PHE A 431 14.74 8.89 6.91
C PHE A 431 15.90 8.05 6.36
N ILE A 432 16.46 8.46 5.23
CA ILE A 432 17.63 7.81 4.60
C ILE A 432 18.81 8.77 4.64
N TRP A 433 19.91 8.32 5.25
CA TRP A 433 21.21 8.96 5.18
C TRP A 433 22.14 8.14 4.29
N PHE A 434 22.62 8.73 3.19
CA PHE A 434 23.55 8.05 2.30
C PHE A 434 24.69 8.98 1.85
N GLN A 435 25.66 9.13 2.75
CA GLN A 435 26.79 10.04 2.61
C GLN A 435 28.02 9.48 3.33
N GLY A 436 29.22 9.91 2.94
CA GLY A 436 30.44 9.62 3.68
C GLY A 436 31.71 9.70 2.83
N ASP A 437 31.63 9.51 1.50
CA ASP A 437 32.85 9.43 0.68
C ASP A 437 33.64 10.74 0.70
N ALA A 438 32.97 11.89 0.70
CA ALA A 438 33.68 13.18 0.72
C ALA A 438 34.43 13.39 2.05
N ASP A 439 33.90 12.88 3.16
CA ASP A 439 34.56 12.89 4.47
C ASP A 439 35.73 11.90 4.51
N ALA A 440 35.59 10.73 3.87
CA ALA A 440 36.69 9.79 3.73
C ALA A 440 37.82 10.36 2.85
N VAL A 441 37.50 11.03 1.73
CA VAL A 441 38.46 11.79 0.92
C VAL A 441 39.14 12.88 1.74
N GLY A 442 38.37 13.59 2.57
CA GLY A 442 38.86 14.65 3.45
C GLY A 442 39.61 14.16 4.69
N ALA A 443 39.68 12.84 4.91
CA ALA A 443 40.23 12.22 6.12
C ALA A 443 39.60 12.76 7.42
N THR A 444 38.28 13.01 7.41
CA THR A 444 37.53 13.34 8.61
C THR A 444 37.68 12.21 9.63
N ALA A 445 38.05 12.57 10.88
CA ALA A 445 38.18 11.58 11.95
C ALA A 445 36.82 10.95 12.30
N ARG A 446 36.81 9.64 12.60
CA ARG A 446 35.62 8.86 13.04
C ARG A 446 34.78 9.62 14.07
N ALA A 447 35.41 10.08 15.15
CA ALA A 447 34.73 10.79 16.23
C ALA A 447 34.07 12.11 15.78
N THR A 448 34.73 12.87 14.89
CA THR A 448 34.17 14.11 14.34
C THR A 448 32.96 13.82 13.46
N TYR A 449 33.08 12.85 12.54
CA TYR A 449 31.97 12.46 11.67
C TYR A 449 30.78 11.94 12.47
N LYS A 450 31.02 10.99 13.38
CA LYS A 450 30.00 10.40 14.26
C LYS A 450 29.25 11.46 15.05
N SER A 451 29.98 12.34 15.74
CA SER A 451 29.34 13.41 16.55
C SER A 451 28.47 14.36 15.72
N GLY A 452 28.89 14.72 14.50
CA GLY A 452 28.09 15.55 13.60
C GLY A 452 26.85 14.82 13.07
N MET A 453 27.00 13.55 12.71
CA MET A 453 25.91 12.70 12.23
C MET A 453 24.85 12.49 13.33
N ASP A 454 25.28 12.20 14.57
CA ASP A 454 24.38 12.02 15.72
C ASP A 454 23.59 13.29 16.02
N ALA A 455 24.25 14.45 15.99
CA ALA A 455 23.59 15.74 16.19
C ALA A 455 22.54 16.02 15.09
N MET A 456 22.86 15.67 13.84
CA MET A 456 21.91 15.78 12.73
C MET A 456 20.73 14.81 12.88
N PHE A 457 20.96 13.57 13.30
CA PHE A 457 19.92 12.57 13.54
C PHE A 457 19.01 12.98 14.72
N ALA A 458 19.60 13.53 15.78
CA ALA A 458 18.85 14.10 16.89
C ALA A 458 17.95 15.26 16.43
N GLN A 459 18.45 16.14 15.54
CA GLN A 459 17.65 17.21 14.95
C GLN A 459 16.49 16.65 14.11
N LEU A 460 16.73 15.67 13.24
CA LEU A 460 15.68 15.02 12.46
C LEU A 460 14.58 14.40 13.35
N ARG A 461 14.96 13.78 14.47
CA ARG A 461 14.02 13.23 15.45
C ARG A 461 13.26 14.31 16.22
N SER A 462 13.89 15.46 16.48
CA SER A 462 13.20 16.61 17.04
C SER A 462 12.13 17.17 16.08
N ASP A 463 12.43 17.18 14.78
CA ASP A 463 11.57 17.81 13.78
C ASP A 463 10.44 16.88 13.31
N TYR A 464 10.71 15.57 13.20
CA TYR A 464 9.79 14.62 12.56
C TYR A 464 9.34 13.46 13.47
N GLY A 465 9.88 13.34 14.68
CA GLY A 465 9.43 12.37 15.68
C GLY A 465 10.56 11.64 16.39
N ALA A 466 10.46 11.52 17.72
CA ALA A 466 11.53 10.97 18.56
C ALA A 466 11.93 9.52 18.21
N SER A 467 11.02 8.76 17.59
CA SER A 467 11.24 7.37 17.17
C SER A 467 11.49 7.21 15.67
N LEU A 468 11.78 8.30 14.95
CA LEU A 468 12.02 8.26 13.50
C LEU A 468 13.13 7.24 13.17
N PRO A 469 12.83 6.18 12.39
CA PRO A 469 13.82 5.23 11.94
C PRO A 469 14.71 5.85 10.87
N ILE A 470 16.01 5.65 11.01
CA ILE A 470 17.03 6.15 10.09
C ILE A 470 17.75 4.97 9.46
N ALA A 471 17.61 4.83 8.14
CA ALA A 471 18.39 3.89 7.35
C ALA A 471 19.70 4.55 6.90
N ILE A 472 20.82 3.92 7.26
CA ILE A 472 22.17 4.39 6.96
C ILE A 472 22.72 3.54 5.83
N GLY A 473 22.90 4.14 4.65
CA GLY A 473 23.68 3.54 3.57
C GLY A 473 25.15 3.50 3.98
N VAL A 474 25.58 2.36 4.51
CA VAL A 474 26.95 2.18 5.04
C VAL A 474 27.94 2.41 3.90
N LEU A 475 29.00 3.18 4.17
CA LEU A 475 29.94 3.61 3.15
C LEU A 475 30.51 2.43 2.33
N GLY A 476 30.39 2.54 1.00
CA GLY A 476 30.92 1.56 0.05
C GLY A 476 32.44 1.60 -0.10
N GLY A 477 32.91 0.86 -1.10
CA GLY A 477 34.33 0.86 -1.47
C GLY A 477 34.72 2.02 -2.40
N LYS A 478 35.98 2.46 -2.32
CA LYS A 478 36.66 3.26 -3.34
C LYS A 478 37.98 2.63 -3.77
N SER A 479 38.07 2.21 -5.04
CA SER A 479 39.33 1.79 -5.68
C SER A 479 40.38 2.92 -5.63
N GLY A 480 41.60 2.58 -5.21
CA GLY A 480 42.68 3.53 -4.98
C GLY A 480 42.39 4.56 -3.87
N GLY A 481 41.44 4.28 -2.97
CA GLY A 481 41.28 5.02 -1.72
C GLY A 481 42.33 4.61 -0.67
N THR A 482 42.41 5.37 0.41
CA THR A 482 43.26 5.03 1.57
C THR A 482 42.42 4.32 2.61
N ASP A 483 42.90 3.19 3.15
CA ASP A 483 42.11 2.36 4.06
C ASP A 483 41.63 3.12 5.31
N ALA A 484 42.54 3.76 6.05
CA ALA A 484 42.20 4.35 7.35
C ALA A 484 41.08 5.40 7.30
N PRO A 485 41.05 6.36 6.35
CA PRO A 485 39.92 7.28 6.21
C PRO A 485 38.60 6.62 5.81
N TRP A 486 38.62 5.59 4.96
CA TRP A 486 37.40 4.88 4.57
C TRP A 486 36.83 4.06 5.72
N GLU A 487 37.69 3.37 6.46
CA GLU A 487 37.31 2.68 7.69
C GLU A 487 36.75 3.64 8.73
N ALA A 488 37.39 4.79 8.97
CA ALA A 488 36.94 5.74 9.98
C ALA A 488 35.47 6.16 9.77
N ILE A 489 35.05 6.34 8.52
CA ILE A 489 33.66 6.71 8.19
C ILE A 489 32.74 5.50 8.19
N ARG A 490 33.20 4.33 7.70
CA ARG A 490 32.39 3.10 7.74
C ARG A 490 32.13 2.67 9.19
N ASP A 491 33.13 2.69 10.03
CA ASP A 491 33.03 2.42 11.46
C ASP A 491 32.04 3.36 12.14
N ALA A 492 32.05 4.65 11.82
CA ALA A 492 31.09 5.60 12.38
C ALA A 492 29.64 5.23 12.00
N HIS A 493 29.42 4.74 10.77
CA HIS A 493 28.11 4.24 10.35
C HIS A 493 27.71 2.98 11.12
N ILE A 494 28.61 2.00 11.24
CA ILE A 494 28.34 0.75 11.96
C ILE A 494 28.08 1.01 13.44
N GLU A 495 28.91 1.84 14.09
CA GLU A 495 28.74 2.26 15.48
C GLU A 495 27.37 2.90 15.69
N ALA A 496 26.93 3.79 14.78
CA ALA A 496 25.62 4.43 14.88
C ALA A 496 24.47 3.41 14.82
N THR A 497 24.65 2.26 14.17
CA THR A 497 23.60 1.22 14.08
C THR A 497 23.42 0.41 15.36
N THR A 498 24.30 0.61 16.35
CA THR A 498 24.11 0.08 17.72
C THR A 498 23.12 0.92 18.53
N GLU A 499 22.80 2.12 18.06
CA GLU A 499 21.85 3.04 18.70
C GLU A 499 20.42 2.75 18.26
N ALA A 500 19.46 3.05 19.14
CA ALA A 500 18.05 2.83 18.85
C ALA A 500 17.59 3.60 17.59
N ASN A 501 16.77 2.93 16.78
CA ASN A 501 16.16 3.47 15.56
C ASN A 501 17.17 3.86 14.46
N ASN A 502 18.40 3.36 14.50
CA ASN A 502 19.39 3.47 13.43
C ASN A 502 19.62 2.07 12.83
N TYR A 503 19.55 1.94 11.50
CA TYR A 503 19.59 0.64 10.82
C TYR A 503 20.53 0.66 9.62
N ALA A 504 21.38 -0.36 9.52
CA ALA A 504 22.36 -0.48 8.44
C ALA A 504 21.71 -0.96 7.14
N ALA A 505 22.05 -0.30 6.03
CA ALA A 505 21.97 -0.86 4.69
C ALA A 505 23.40 -1.06 4.18
N ILE A 506 23.90 -2.30 4.26
CA ILE A 506 25.26 -2.64 3.83
C ILE A 506 25.35 -2.56 2.30
N THR A 507 26.40 -1.92 1.80
CA THR A 507 26.58 -1.68 0.35
C THR A 507 27.85 -2.29 -0.23
N LEU A 508 28.76 -2.83 0.60
CA LEU A 508 30.15 -3.07 0.21
C LEU A 508 30.30 -4.17 -0.85
N ASP A 509 29.38 -5.13 -0.89
CA ASP A 509 29.26 -6.21 -1.86
C ASP A 509 28.42 -5.85 -3.10
N ALA A 510 27.77 -4.67 -3.11
CA ALA A 510 26.98 -4.24 -4.25
C ALA A 510 27.89 -3.89 -5.43
N GLU A 511 27.42 -4.16 -6.64
CA GLU A 511 28.22 -4.00 -7.86
C GLU A 511 28.65 -2.53 -8.10
N HIS A 512 29.96 -2.32 -8.23
CA HIS A 512 30.55 -1.02 -8.58
C HIS A 512 30.66 -0.79 -10.08
N GLN A 513 30.58 0.48 -10.48
CA GLN A 513 30.97 0.94 -11.79
C GLN A 513 32.48 0.81 -11.98
N VAL A 514 32.91 1.01 -13.23
CA VAL A 514 34.33 0.98 -13.63
C VAL A 514 35.17 2.06 -12.95
N ASP A 515 34.56 3.12 -12.40
CA ASP A 515 35.26 4.13 -11.61
C ASP A 515 35.69 3.62 -10.21
N GLY A 516 35.19 2.44 -9.81
CA GLY A 516 35.50 1.78 -8.56
C GLY A 516 35.02 2.55 -7.33
N GLN A 517 34.06 3.47 -7.47
CA GLN A 517 33.48 4.22 -6.35
C GLN A 517 31.95 4.18 -6.38
N HIS A 518 31.33 4.49 -7.52
CA HIS A 518 29.87 4.53 -7.64
C HIS A 518 29.31 3.14 -7.95
N PHE A 519 28.08 2.87 -7.52
CA PHE A 519 27.41 1.60 -7.83
C PHE A 519 26.80 1.60 -9.24
N THR A 520 26.68 0.42 -9.86
CA THR A 520 25.90 0.26 -11.10
C THR A 520 24.41 0.47 -10.82
N ALA A 521 23.58 0.49 -11.87
CA ALA A 521 22.12 0.51 -11.69
C ALA A 521 21.64 -0.72 -10.90
N ALA A 522 22.19 -1.91 -11.21
CA ALA A 522 21.87 -3.14 -10.50
C ALA A 522 22.35 -3.11 -9.04
N GLY A 523 23.57 -2.63 -8.78
CA GLY A 523 24.07 -2.41 -7.42
C GLY A 523 23.18 -1.43 -6.64
N SER A 524 22.75 -0.34 -7.28
CA SER A 524 21.82 0.64 -6.68
C SER A 524 20.44 0.04 -6.36
N ALA A 525 19.95 -0.89 -7.18
CA ALA A 525 18.70 -1.61 -6.92
C ALA A 525 18.79 -2.49 -5.66
N VAL A 526 19.88 -3.25 -5.53
CA VAL A 526 20.16 -4.07 -4.33
C VAL A 526 20.24 -3.19 -3.08
N ILE A 527 20.92 -2.05 -3.16
CA ILE A 527 21.01 -1.10 -2.05
C ILE A 527 19.63 -0.52 -1.71
N GLY A 528 18.82 -0.17 -2.71
CA GLY A 528 17.44 0.29 -2.52
C GLY A 528 16.58 -0.72 -1.75
N GLN A 529 16.67 -2.01 -2.07
CA GLN A 529 15.98 -3.09 -1.36
C GLN A 529 16.44 -3.23 0.10
N ARG A 530 17.74 -3.07 0.35
CA ARG A 530 18.31 -3.12 1.71
C ARG A 530 17.89 -1.91 2.55
N ILE A 531 17.87 -0.72 1.97
CA ILE A 531 17.34 0.49 2.62
C ILE A 531 15.85 0.30 2.94
N ALA A 532 15.06 -0.22 2.00
CA ALA A 532 13.64 -0.51 2.24
C ALA A 532 13.44 -1.49 3.41
N ARG A 533 14.27 -2.54 3.50
CA ARG A 533 14.22 -3.49 4.61
C ARG A 533 14.65 -2.87 5.94
N ALA A 534 15.66 -2.01 5.94
CA ALA A 534 16.08 -1.26 7.13
C ALA A 534 14.96 -0.35 7.66
N LEU A 535 14.29 0.40 6.78
CA LEU A 535 13.14 1.22 7.14
C LEU A 535 11.96 0.38 7.62
N ALA A 536 11.62 -0.69 6.89
CA ALA A 536 10.52 -1.59 7.25
C ALA A 536 10.74 -2.23 8.64
N HIS A 537 11.98 -2.52 9.02
CA HIS A 537 12.27 -3.04 10.35
C HIS A 537 12.02 -1.99 11.43
N GLY A 538 12.51 -0.77 11.22
CA GLY A 538 12.25 0.35 12.13
C GLY A 538 10.77 0.73 12.24
N LEU A 539 9.99 0.48 11.19
CA LEU A 539 8.54 0.68 11.15
C LEU A 539 7.75 -0.53 11.70
N GLY A 540 8.42 -1.63 12.02
CA GLY A 540 7.81 -2.84 12.59
C GLY A 540 7.14 -3.78 11.57
N ASP A 541 7.29 -3.54 10.27
CA ASP A 541 6.71 -4.39 9.21
C ASP A 541 7.55 -5.67 8.97
N VAL A 542 8.83 -5.64 9.30
CA VAL A 542 9.70 -6.83 9.27
C VAL A 542 10.46 -7.01 10.56
N ALA A 543 10.71 -8.27 10.92
CA ALA A 543 11.37 -8.60 12.19
C ALA A 543 12.85 -8.19 12.24
N THR A 544 13.55 -8.13 11.09
CA THR A 544 15.02 -8.01 11.05
C THR A 544 15.51 -7.23 9.82
N SER A 545 16.55 -6.40 9.98
CA SER A 545 17.10 -5.55 8.91
C SER A 545 18.54 -5.82 8.48
N GLY A 546 19.35 -6.46 9.32
CA GLY A 546 20.78 -6.70 9.07
C GLY A 546 21.06 -8.12 8.59
N GLY A 547 22.24 -8.31 7.98
CA GLY A 547 22.79 -9.63 7.72
C GLY A 547 23.58 -10.18 8.91
N PRO A 548 24.36 -11.25 8.72
CA PRO A 548 25.17 -11.84 9.79
C PRO A 548 26.16 -10.85 10.42
N THR A 549 26.49 -11.06 11.69
CA THR A 549 27.52 -10.30 12.44
C THR A 549 28.50 -11.26 13.12
N ILE A 550 29.73 -10.84 13.37
CA ILE A 550 30.67 -11.65 14.18
C ILE A 550 30.24 -11.58 15.64
N SER A 551 29.97 -12.72 16.26
CA SER A 551 29.71 -12.81 17.70
C SER A 551 30.90 -13.36 18.49
N GLY A 552 31.86 -13.96 17.81
CA GLY A 552 33.14 -14.35 18.39
C GLY A 552 34.04 -15.03 17.38
N ALA A 553 35.28 -15.25 17.77
CA ALA A 553 36.21 -16.08 17.02
C ALA A 553 37.08 -16.87 18.00
N SER A 554 37.56 -18.04 17.57
CA SER A 554 38.42 -18.90 18.38
C SER A 554 39.50 -19.56 17.54
N LEU A 555 40.70 -19.63 18.10
CA LEU A 555 41.81 -20.35 17.50
C LEU A 555 41.58 -21.85 17.69
N VAL A 556 41.44 -22.58 16.58
CA VAL A 556 41.34 -24.05 16.59
C VAL A 556 42.74 -24.66 16.73
N ASN A 557 43.71 -24.08 16.03
CA ASN A 557 45.15 -24.32 16.16
C ASN A 557 45.89 -23.10 15.59
N THR A 558 47.23 -23.07 15.65
CA THR A 558 48.02 -21.89 15.25
C THR A 558 47.80 -21.42 13.82
N THR A 559 47.26 -22.24 12.91
CA THR A 559 46.97 -21.86 11.51
C THR A 559 45.48 -21.92 11.16
N THR A 560 44.58 -22.10 12.13
CA THR A 560 43.15 -22.26 11.89
C THR A 560 42.32 -21.45 12.88
N VAL A 561 41.46 -20.57 12.36
CA VAL A 561 40.52 -19.75 13.15
C VAL A 561 39.09 -20.09 12.77
N ASP A 562 38.25 -20.38 13.75
CA ASP A 562 36.80 -20.46 13.55
C ASP A 562 36.15 -19.14 13.97
N VAL A 563 35.44 -18.50 13.04
CA VAL A 563 34.65 -17.29 13.27
C VAL A 563 33.20 -17.69 13.46
N THR A 564 32.64 -17.36 14.63
CA THR A 564 31.25 -17.59 14.96
C THR A 564 30.42 -16.37 14.59
N LEU A 565 29.32 -16.61 13.88
CA LEU A 565 28.41 -15.59 13.41
C LEU A 565 27.08 -15.66 14.15
N THR A 566 26.48 -14.51 14.41
CA THR A 566 25.08 -14.42 14.76
C THR A 566 24.30 -13.99 13.53
N ALA A 567 23.36 -14.84 13.10
CA ALA A 567 22.44 -14.50 12.04
C ALA A 567 21.40 -13.48 12.56
N ALA A 568 21.21 -12.38 11.84
CA ALA A 568 20.10 -11.49 12.07
C ALA A 568 18.84 -11.93 11.30
N GLY A 569 18.99 -12.66 10.20
CA GLY A 569 17.90 -13.30 9.46
C GLY A 569 18.32 -14.65 8.90
N GLY A 570 17.35 -15.45 8.47
CA GLY A 570 17.63 -16.78 7.91
C GLY A 570 18.09 -17.80 8.95
N THR A 571 18.56 -18.94 8.46
CA THR A 571 19.04 -20.09 9.26
C THR A 571 20.39 -20.61 8.80
N ASP A 572 20.94 -20.04 7.72
CA ASP A 572 22.18 -20.49 7.11
C ASP A 572 22.90 -19.33 6.41
N ILE A 573 24.18 -19.55 6.09
CA ILE A 573 25.05 -18.62 5.37
C ILE A 573 25.55 -19.21 4.04
N ALA A 574 25.84 -18.34 3.09
CA ALA A 574 26.47 -18.64 1.80
C ALA A 574 27.58 -17.61 1.50
N PRO A 575 28.55 -17.92 0.63
CA PRO A 575 28.79 -19.20 -0.02
C PRO A 575 29.42 -20.24 0.91
N ALA A 576 29.49 -21.50 0.48
CA ALA A 576 30.13 -22.57 1.26
C ALA A 576 31.67 -22.54 1.19
N THR A 577 32.23 -22.03 0.09
CA THR A 577 33.68 -21.93 -0.18
C THR A 577 33.96 -20.67 -0.96
N GLY A 578 35.22 -20.21 -0.97
CA GLY A 578 35.59 -18.98 -1.67
C GLY A 578 35.04 -17.75 -0.97
N ILE A 579 34.85 -17.84 0.36
CA ILE A 579 34.40 -16.72 1.18
C ILE A 579 35.49 -15.65 1.20
N THR A 580 35.12 -14.39 1.00
CA THR A 580 36.03 -13.23 1.02
C THR A 580 35.57 -12.20 2.05
N GLY A 581 36.38 -11.14 2.23
CA GLY A 581 36.09 -10.03 3.16
C GLY A 581 36.69 -10.17 4.56
N PHE A 582 37.12 -11.36 4.98
CA PHE A 582 37.81 -11.55 6.26
C PHE A 582 39.27 -11.10 6.19
N GLN A 583 39.76 -10.56 7.30
CA GLN A 583 41.18 -10.37 7.56
C GLN A 583 41.50 -10.85 8.97
N VAL A 584 42.58 -11.63 9.12
CA VAL A 584 43.13 -12.04 10.41
C VAL A 584 44.42 -11.27 10.64
N LEU A 585 44.63 -10.79 11.87
CA LEU A 585 45.83 -10.08 12.28
C LEU A 585 46.51 -10.82 13.42
N ASP A 586 47.83 -10.77 13.46
CA ASP A 586 48.68 -11.23 14.56
C ASP A 586 49.47 -10.02 15.10
N ASP A 587 49.19 -9.61 16.34
CA ASP A 587 49.69 -8.36 16.94
C ASP A 587 49.50 -7.14 16.01
N GLY A 588 48.33 -7.08 15.35
CA GLY A 588 47.97 -6.01 14.42
C GLY A 588 48.59 -6.12 13.02
N THR A 589 49.36 -7.17 12.74
CA THR A 589 49.93 -7.43 11.41
C THR A 589 49.07 -8.43 10.63
N PRO A 590 48.62 -8.13 9.39
CA PRO A 590 47.81 -9.06 8.61
C PRO A 590 48.49 -10.41 8.34
N VAL A 591 47.75 -11.50 8.55
CA VAL A 591 48.14 -12.86 8.19
C VAL A 591 47.32 -13.32 6.98
N THR A 592 47.98 -13.87 5.97
CA THR A 592 47.32 -14.33 4.74
C THR A 592 46.37 -15.49 5.04
N ILE A 593 45.11 -15.36 4.63
CA ILE A 593 44.12 -16.43 4.66
C ILE A 593 44.29 -17.26 3.37
N SER A 594 44.64 -18.53 3.52
CA SER A 594 44.77 -19.49 2.41
C SER A 594 43.43 -20.01 1.92
N SER A 595 42.44 -20.14 2.81
CA SER A 595 41.07 -20.49 2.43
C SER A 595 40.09 -20.10 3.53
N ALA A 596 38.88 -19.72 3.14
CA ALA A 596 37.75 -19.51 4.03
C ALA A 596 36.57 -20.35 3.56
N VAL A 597 36.03 -21.17 4.47
CA VAL A 597 34.96 -22.13 4.17
C VAL A 597 33.90 -22.12 5.26
N ARG A 598 32.65 -22.36 4.87
CA ARG A 598 31.55 -22.56 5.81
C ARG A 598 31.72 -23.90 6.50
N GLN A 599 32.04 -23.88 7.80
CA GLN A 599 32.17 -25.07 8.64
C GLN A 599 30.79 -25.53 9.16
N ALA A 600 29.90 -24.59 9.45
CA ALA A 600 28.53 -24.81 9.91
C ALA A 600 27.65 -23.61 9.53
N ALA A 601 26.35 -23.67 9.83
CA ALA A 601 25.39 -22.62 9.49
C ALA A 601 25.71 -21.23 10.07
N SER A 602 26.46 -21.20 11.17
CA SER A 602 26.88 -19.99 11.88
C SER A 602 28.39 -19.92 12.10
N THR A 603 29.18 -20.67 11.32
CA THR A 603 30.63 -20.77 11.54
C THR A 603 31.39 -20.78 10.22
N VAL A 604 32.33 -19.85 10.08
CA VAL A 604 33.30 -19.80 8.98
C VAL A 604 34.66 -20.20 9.52
N ARG A 605 35.30 -21.18 8.90
CA ARG A 605 36.67 -21.60 9.20
C ARG A 605 37.65 -20.92 8.24
N LEU A 606 38.64 -20.26 8.82
CA LEU A 606 39.74 -19.60 8.13
C LEU A 606 41.01 -20.42 8.31
N ALA A 607 41.62 -20.87 7.22
CA ALA A 607 42.95 -21.47 7.20
C ALA A 607 43.99 -20.40 6.86
N LEU A 608 45.06 -20.31 7.63
CA LEU A 608 46.09 -19.29 7.54
C LEU A 608 47.36 -19.85 6.89
N ALA A 609 48.07 -19.01 6.13
CA ALA A 609 49.32 -19.38 5.46
C ALA A 609 50.51 -19.51 6.43
N SER A 610 50.43 -18.88 7.59
CA SER A 610 51.47 -18.86 8.62
C SER A 610 50.86 -19.03 10.02
N PRO A 611 51.59 -19.64 10.97
CA PRO A 611 51.15 -19.76 12.35
C PRO A 611 51.00 -18.39 13.03
N ILE A 612 49.97 -18.22 13.85
CA ILE A 612 49.82 -17.12 14.82
C ILE A 612 50.82 -17.34 15.96
N ALA A 613 51.59 -16.29 16.28
CA ALA A 613 52.56 -16.29 17.37
C ALA A 613 52.22 -15.32 18.51
N GLY A 614 51.47 -14.26 18.22
CA GLY A 614 51.08 -13.21 19.15
C GLY A 614 49.58 -13.23 19.48
N THR A 615 48.98 -12.05 19.54
CA THR A 615 47.55 -11.86 19.88
C THR A 615 46.71 -11.78 18.61
N PRO A 616 45.91 -12.82 18.29
CA PRO A 616 45.12 -12.81 17.08
C PRO A 616 43.85 -11.96 17.20
N THR A 617 43.55 -11.20 16.15
CA THR A 617 42.25 -10.55 15.93
C THR A 617 41.70 -10.87 14.54
N VAL A 618 40.38 -10.72 14.37
CA VAL A 618 39.69 -10.88 13.09
C VAL A 618 38.79 -9.69 12.81
N ARG A 619 38.66 -9.31 11.54
CA ARG A 619 37.76 -8.25 11.09
C ARG A 619 37.14 -8.59 9.74
N TYR A 620 36.08 -7.89 9.37
CA TYR A 620 35.34 -8.12 8.14
C TYR A 620 35.08 -6.83 7.37
N GLY A 621 35.33 -6.85 6.06
CA GLY A 621 35.10 -5.73 5.16
C GLY A 621 36.05 -4.54 5.39
N TYR A 622 37.26 -4.80 5.90
CA TYR A 622 38.27 -3.77 6.12
C TYR A 622 38.98 -3.38 4.83
N GLY A 623 39.11 -2.08 4.59
CA GLY A 623 39.88 -1.44 3.54
C GLY A 623 39.06 -0.41 2.77
N ALA A 624 39.75 0.43 2.00
CA ALA A 624 39.08 1.33 1.08
C ALA A 624 38.30 0.56 0.01
N PHE A 625 38.79 -0.61 -0.44
CA PHE A 625 38.13 -1.44 -1.44
C PHE A 625 38.40 -2.94 -1.20
N PRO A 626 37.83 -3.55 -0.14
CA PRO A 626 38.04 -4.97 0.14
C PRO A 626 37.43 -5.87 -0.93
N ASP A 627 37.98 -7.07 -1.07
CA ASP A 627 37.40 -8.10 -1.93
C ASP A 627 36.13 -8.68 -1.31
N MET A 628 34.98 -8.35 -1.92
CA MET A 628 33.65 -8.82 -1.53
C MET A 628 33.04 -9.79 -2.56
N SER A 629 33.85 -10.36 -3.47
CA SER A 629 33.36 -11.27 -4.52
C SER A 629 32.73 -12.57 -3.98
N GLY A 630 33.13 -12.98 -2.77
CA GLY A 630 32.55 -14.07 -2.00
C GLY A 630 32.02 -13.62 -0.66
N ALA A 631 31.33 -12.48 -0.61
CA ALA A 631 30.74 -11.95 0.62
C ALA A 631 29.86 -12.99 1.34
N VAL A 632 29.89 -13.00 2.67
CA VAL A 632 29.01 -13.85 3.47
C VAL A 632 27.60 -13.26 3.42
N LEU A 633 26.63 -14.03 2.93
CA LEU A 633 25.21 -13.68 2.87
C LEU A 633 24.39 -14.61 3.77
N ASP A 634 23.32 -14.11 4.36
CA ASP A 634 22.29 -14.99 4.90
C ASP A 634 21.44 -15.66 3.79
N ASN A 635 20.68 -16.69 4.17
CA ASN A 635 19.74 -17.37 3.27
C ASN A 635 18.29 -16.86 3.39
N SER A 636 18.08 -15.62 3.85
CA SER A 636 16.75 -15.05 3.92
C SER A 636 16.21 -14.71 2.52
N THR A 637 14.91 -14.40 2.39
CA THR A 637 14.28 -14.09 1.10
C THR A 637 14.95 -12.94 0.35
N LEU A 638 15.47 -11.95 1.09
CA LEU A 638 16.38 -10.94 0.57
C LEU A 638 17.74 -11.23 1.20
N PRO A 639 18.65 -11.97 0.54
CA PRO A 639 19.96 -12.29 1.10
C PRO A 639 20.69 -11.02 1.53
N LEU A 640 20.96 -10.92 2.84
CA LEU A 640 21.66 -9.77 3.40
C LEU A 640 23.13 -10.11 3.64
N PRO A 641 24.04 -9.22 3.24
CA PRO A 641 25.47 -9.43 3.45
C PRO A 641 25.81 -9.20 4.91
N MET A 642 26.86 -9.90 5.34
CA MET A 642 27.47 -9.73 6.63
C MET A 642 27.92 -8.28 6.83
N GLN A 643 27.65 -7.77 8.01
CA GLN A 643 27.98 -6.41 8.39
C GLN A 643 29.49 -6.26 8.62
N SER A 644 30.08 -5.16 8.14
CA SER A 644 31.46 -4.80 8.46
C SER A 644 31.64 -4.62 9.96
N THR A 645 32.80 -5.00 10.48
CA THR A 645 33.17 -4.76 11.88
C THR A 645 33.66 -3.33 12.06
N ASP A 646 33.26 -2.65 13.14
CA ASP A 646 33.74 -1.31 13.51
C ASP A 646 34.96 -1.32 14.45
N ALA A 647 35.41 -2.51 14.84
CA ALA A 647 36.62 -2.76 15.59
C ALA A 647 37.10 -4.20 15.34
N ASP A 648 38.39 -4.43 15.55
CA ASP A 648 38.97 -5.77 15.52
C ASP A 648 38.35 -6.66 16.61
N VAL A 649 37.86 -7.83 16.22
CA VAL A 649 37.28 -8.83 17.13
C VAL A 649 38.40 -9.74 17.65
N ALA A 650 38.55 -9.81 18.98
CA ALA A 650 39.53 -10.69 19.59
C ALA A 650 39.25 -12.17 19.25
N VAL A 651 40.29 -12.90 18.84
CA VAL A 651 40.20 -14.34 18.63
C VAL A 651 40.57 -15.01 19.95
N ALA A 652 39.63 -15.75 20.53
CA ALA A 652 39.86 -16.48 21.76
C ALA A 652 40.93 -17.55 21.55
N VAL A 653 42.02 -17.45 22.31
CA VAL A 653 43.12 -18.41 22.29
C VAL A 653 42.95 -19.37 23.46
N VAL A 654 42.73 -20.65 23.15
CA VAL A 654 42.76 -21.69 24.19
C VAL A 654 44.21 -22.02 24.48
N VAL A 655 44.66 -21.62 25.66
CA VAL A 655 45.96 -21.98 26.22
C VAL A 655 45.74 -23.09 27.23
N ARG A 656 46.55 -24.14 27.15
CA ARG A 656 46.55 -25.22 28.14
C ARG A 656 47.96 -25.50 28.59
N ASP A 657 48.14 -25.75 29.88
CA ASP A 657 49.45 -26.11 30.41
C ASP A 657 49.63 -27.62 30.39
N VAL A 658 50.82 -28.04 29.97
CA VAL A 658 51.29 -29.43 30.12
C VAL A 658 52.54 -29.44 30.99
N VAL A 659 52.62 -30.45 31.85
CA VAL A 659 53.77 -30.65 32.73
C VAL A 659 54.41 -31.99 32.43
N LEU A 660 55.72 -31.99 32.21
CA LEU A 660 56.51 -33.21 32.12
C LEU A 660 57.66 -33.17 33.12
N SER A 661 57.70 -34.15 34.02
CA SER A 661 58.82 -34.36 34.92
C SER A 661 59.92 -35.14 34.20
N ILE A 662 61.12 -34.57 34.12
CA ILE A 662 62.30 -35.25 33.59
C ILE A 662 63.30 -35.56 34.70
N ILE A 663 63.89 -36.75 34.59
CA ILE A 663 64.86 -37.28 35.53
C ILE A 663 66.14 -37.69 34.79
N ASP A 664 67.27 -37.70 35.49
CA ASP A 664 68.51 -38.27 34.99
C ASP A 664 68.32 -39.78 34.78
N ARG A 665 68.75 -40.26 33.61
CA ARG A 665 68.80 -41.67 33.25
C ARG A 665 69.59 -42.50 34.27
N VAL A 666 70.61 -41.90 34.87
CA VAL A 666 71.46 -42.55 35.87
C VAL A 666 71.10 -42.02 37.25
N GLY A 667 70.52 -42.87 38.09
CA GLY A 667 70.21 -42.55 39.49
C GLY A 667 68.83 -41.90 39.72
N GLY A 668 68.10 -41.52 38.67
CA GLY A 668 66.70 -41.08 38.77
C GLY A 668 66.48 -39.75 39.50
N ALA A 669 67.54 -38.97 39.70
CA ALA A 669 67.45 -37.65 40.28
C ALA A 669 66.74 -36.69 39.31
N PRO A 670 66.03 -35.66 39.80
CA PRO A 670 65.45 -34.63 38.93
C PRO A 670 66.48 -34.00 38.00
N ALA A 671 66.17 -33.91 36.69
CA ALA A 671 66.99 -33.18 35.74
C ALA A 671 66.70 -31.68 35.84
N ALA A 672 67.17 -31.07 36.93
CA ALA A 672 66.91 -29.68 37.29
C ALA A 672 67.70 -28.69 36.42
N SER A 673 67.08 -27.54 36.11
CA SER A 673 67.72 -26.42 35.41
C SER A 673 68.32 -26.78 34.04
N VAL A 674 67.75 -27.75 33.34
CA VAL A 674 68.07 -28.01 31.93
C VAL A 674 67.45 -26.87 31.12
N THR A 675 68.23 -26.21 30.27
CA THR A 675 67.79 -25.02 29.51
C THR A 675 67.98 -25.21 28.02
N GLY A 676 67.26 -24.43 27.20
CA GLY A 676 67.45 -24.43 25.75
C GLY A 676 66.71 -25.56 25.02
N LEU A 677 65.77 -26.23 25.70
CA LEU A 677 65.03 -27.35 25.15
C LEU A 677 64.07 -26.87 24.06
N ARG A 678 64.02 -27.64 22.97
CA ARG A 678 62.98 -27.56 21.94
C ARG A 678 61.89 -28.55 22.28
N TRP A 679 60.66 -28.23 21.91
CA TRP A 679 59.51 -29.07 22.22
C TRP A 679 58.51 -29.12 21.07
N ALA A 680 57.79 -30.23 20.99
CA ALA A 680 56.67 -30.45 20.09
C ALA A 680 55.56 -31.19 20.85
N PHE A 681 54.36 -30.64 20.81
CA PHE A 681 53.16 -31.20 21.43
C PHE A 681 52.19 -31.72 20.36
N PHE A 682 51.59 -32.86 20.63
CA PHE A 682 50.65 -33.55 19.76
C PHE A 682 49.35 -33.84 20.52
N ASP A 683 48.20 -33.54 19.91
CA ASP A 683 46.90 -33.87 20.50
C ASP A 683 46.62 -35.39 20.53
N GLN A 684 47.45 -36.21 19.87
CA GLN A 684 47.35 -37.66 19.95
C GLN A 684 48.07 -38.21 21.20
N PRO A 685 47.49 -39.18 21.90
CA PRO A 685 48.10 -39.76 23.10
C PRO A 685 49.23 -40.77 22.82
N LEU A 686 49.47 -41.15 21.55
CA LEU A 686 50.39 -42.23 21.17
C LEU A 686 51.34 -41.84 20.02
N PRO A 687 52.63 -42.24 20.08
CA PRO A 687 53.64 -41.90 19.07
C PRO A 687 53.42 -42.42 17.66
N GLU A 688 52.83 -43.61 17.51
CA GLU A 688 52.61 -44.21 16.20
C GLU A 688 51.64 -43.42 15.29
N ASN A 689 50.90 -42.46 15.85
CA ASN A 689 49.88 -41.68 15.14
C ASN A 689 50.26 -40.21 14.95
N PHE A 690 51.52 -39.81 15.19
CA PHE A 690 51.95 -38.42 15.07
C PHE A 690 51.65 -37.85 13.68
N THR A 691 50.70 -36.93 13.63
CA THR A 691 50.54 -35.98 12.52
C THR A 691 51.49 -34.81 12.73
N THR A 692 51.34 -33.73 11.96
CA THR A 692 51.99 -32.45 12.30
C THR A 692 51.71 -32.09 13.77
N PRO A 693 52.74 -31.67 14.54
CA PRO A 693 52.54 -31.24 15.92
C PRO A 693 51.51 -30.13 16.03
N THR A 694 50.67 -30.19 17.06
CA THR A 694 49.68 -29.15 17.41
C THR A 694 50.38 -27.84 17.77
N ALA A 695 51.47 -27.92 18.54
CA ALA A 695 52.28 -26.78 18.92
C ALA A 695 53.75 -27.17 19.01
N VAL A 696 54.64 -26.21 18.74
CA VAL A 696 56.09 -26.38 18.88
C VAL A 696 56.69 -25.16 19.56
N GLY A 697 57.85 -25.31 20.18
CA GLY A 697 58.56 -24.16 20.73
C GLY A 697 60.02 -24.47 21.06
N THR A 698 60.73 -23.43 21.52
CA THR A 698 62.17 -23.49 21.82
C THR A 698 62.49 -22.73 23.09
N GLY A 699 63.67 -22.97 23.66
CA GLY A 699 64.15 -22.23 24.83
C GLY A 699 63.49 -22.65 26.15
N ALA A 700 62.77 -23.76 26.18
CA ALA A 700 62.13 -24.24 27.40
C ALA A 700 63.16 -24.73 28.41
N SER A 701 62.79 -24.73 29.69
CA SER A 701 63.68 -25.11 30.78
C SER A 701 62.96 -25.82 31.91
N THR A 702 63.68 -26.66 32.64
CA THR A 702 63.16 -27.30 33.86
C THR A 702 63.41 -26.49 35.11
N ASP A 703 62.46 -26.59 36.04
CA ASP A 703 62.59 -26.03 37.38
C ASP A 703 63.57 -26.85 38.27
N GLY A 704 63.70 -26.45 39.53
CA GLY A 704 64.55 -27.14 40.52
C GLY A 704 64.10 -28.57 40.86
N SER A 705 62.89 -28.96 40.46
CA SER A 705 62.31 -30.30 40.65
C SER A 705 62.34 -31.13 39.36
N GLY A 706 62.98 -30.63 38.30
CA GLY A 706 63.05 -31.32 37.01
C GLY A 706 61.75 -31.26 36.21
N ASN A 707 60.80 -30.40 36.57
CA ASN A 707 59.56 -30.25 35.82
C ASN A 707 59.73 -29.20 34.71
N ILE A 708 59.26 -29.52 33.52
CA ILE A 708 58.99 -28.54 32.47
C ILE A 708 57.49 -28.23 32.49
N THR A 709 57.13 -26.96 32.48
CA THR A 709 55.73 -26.51 32.29
C THR A 709 55.67 -25.73 30.99
N LEU A 710 54.79 -26.14 30.08
CA LEU A 710 54.65 -25.53 28.76
C LEU A 710 53.19 -25.14 28.54
N SER A 711 53.00 -23.89 28.12
CA SER A 711 51.71 -23.42 27.65
C SER A 711 51.53 -23.76 26.18
N VAL A 712 50.67 -24.73 25.92
CA VAL A 712 50.26 -25.21 24.61
C VAL A 712 49.09 -24.37 24.11
N VAL A 713 49.33 -23.66 23.02
CA VAL A 713 48.31 -22.86 22.34
C VAL A 713 47.63 -23.69 21.26
N GLY A 714 46.29 -23.65 21.22
CA GLY A 714 45.52 -24.23 20.10
C GLY A 714 45.42 -25.75 20.13
N THR A 715 45.49 -26.37 21.32
CA THR A 715 45.18 -27.79 21.50
C THR A 715 43.67 -28.02 21.47
N ALA A 716 43.25 -29.08 20.78
CA ALA A 716 41.86 -29.56 20.80
C ALA A 716 41.51 -30.31 22.09
N LEU A 717 42.50 -30.60 22.94
CA LEU A 717 42.33 -31.32 24.19
C LEU A 717 41.77 -30.41 25.29
N THR A 718 40.81 -30.97 26.02
CA THR A 718 40.19 -30.39 27.21
C THR A 718 40.95 -30.80 28.47
N ASP A 719 40.71 -30.07 29.57
CA ASP A 719 41.33 -30.33 30.87
C ASP A 719 41.15 -31.81 31.28
N GLY A 720 42.25 -32.46 31.64
CA GLY A 720 42.29 -33.89 31.98
C GLY A 720 42.55 -34.85 30.82
N GLN A 721 42.51 -34.40 29.56
CA GLN A 721 42.84 -35.26 28.42
C GLN A 721 44.35 -35.38 28.22
N ILE A 722 44.77 -36.45 27.54
CA ILE A 722 46.19 -36.80 27.38
C ILE A 722 46.61 -36.48 25.94
N GLY A 723 47.61 -35.61 25.81
CA GLY A 723 48.38 -35.44 24.58
C GLY A 723 49.76 -36.07 24.72
N PHE A 724 50.65 -35.78 23.79
CA PHE A 724 52.01 -36.30 23.80
C PHE A 724 53.02 -35.18 23.60
N LEU A 725 54.05 -35.15 24.43
CA LEU A 725 55.11 -34.14 24.40
C LEU A 725 56.45 -34.78 24.04
N VAL A 726 57.14 -34.19 23.07
CA VAL A 726 58.51 -34.52 22.69
C VAL A 726 59.40 -33.32 23.01
N LEU A 727 60.50 -33.56 23.72
CA LEU A 727 61.56 -32.60 24.05
C LEU A 727 62.86 -33.03 23.38
N SER A 728 63.64 -32.07 22.89
CA SER A 728 64.95 -32.31 22.27
C SER A 728 65.92 -31.15 22.54
N ASP A 729 67.21 -31.45 22.62
CA ASP A 729 68.31 -30.49 22.67
C ASP A 729 68.92 -30.17 21.28
N THR A 730 68.46 -30.82 20.20
CA THR A 730 68.96 -30.62 18.82
C THR A 730 67.88 -30.25 17.80
N ASP A 731 68.30 -29.90 16.59
CA ASP A 731 67.47 -29.50 15.44
C ASP A 731 66.87 -30.65 14.61
N GLY A 732 66.85 -31.87 15.17
CA GLY A 732 66.15 -33.00 14.55
C GLY A 732 67.04 -33.94 13.72
N THR A 733 68.35 -33.91 13.91
CA THR A 733 69.24 -34.96 13.40
C THR A 733 69.24 -36.16 14.38
N LEU A 734 68.52 -37.22 14.01
CA LEU A 734 68.15 -38.39 14.83
C LEU A 734 69.31 -39.29 15.34
N ALA A 735 70.56 -38.83 15.32
CA ALA A 735 71.69 -39.72 15.53
C ALA A 735 72.17 -39.84 16.99
N ASP A 736 72.02 -38.82 17.86
CA ASP A 736 72.43 -38.91 19.27
C ASP A 736 71.91 -37.69 20.06
N CYS A 737 70.66 -37.72 20.54
CA CYS A 737 70.06 -36.60 21.27
C CYS A 737 69.40 -37.09 22.56
N ALA A 738 69.54 -36.34 23.64
CA ALA A 738 68.79 -36.58 24.87
C ALA A 738 67.33 -36.15 24.65
N SER A 739 66.56 -36.98 23.96
CA SER A 739 65.14 -36.72 23.69
C SER A 739 64.27 -37.35 24.77
N PHE A 740 63.41 -36.53 25.40
CA PHE A 740 62.38 -37.01 26.32
C PHE A 740 61.05 -37.01 25.56
N ALA A 741 60.27 -38.08 25.72
CA ALA A 741 59.02 -38.26 24.99
C ALA A 741 58.04 -38.99 25.91
N ALA A 742 56.89 -38.37 26.20
CA ALA A 742 55.90 -38.95 27.10
C ALA A 742 54.49 -38.43 26.83
N PRO A 743 53.45 -39.23 27.15
CA PRO A 743 52.10 -38.70 27.27
C PRO A 743 52.05 -37.70 28.43
N VAL A 744 51.38 -36.57 28.21
CA VAL A 744 51.20 -35.53 29.21
C VAL A 744 49.73 -35.17 29.30
N GLN A 745 49.25 -34.96 30.54
CA GLN A 745 47.90 -34.49 30.77
C GLN A 745 47.85 -32.98 30.52
N VAL A 746 46.81 -32.57 29.80
CA VAL A 746 46.50 -31.17 29.52
C VAL A 746 45.74 -30.60 30.72
N SER A 747 46.17 -29.44 31.19
CA SER A 747 45.52 -28.70 32.28
C SER A 747 45.08 -27.31 31.84
N GLY A 748 43.91 -26.88 32.33
CA GLY A 748 43.22 -25.67 31.88
C GLY A 748 43.31 -24.48 32.81
#